data_AF-A0A979GNJ4-F1
#
_entry.id   AF-A0A979GNJ4-F1
#
_cell.length_a   1.000
_cell.length_b   1.000
_cell.length_c   1.000
_cell.angle_alpha   90.00
_cell.angle_beta   90.00
_cell.angle_gamma   90.00
#
_symmetry.space_group_name_H-M   'P 1'
#
loop_
_entity.id
_entity.type
_entity.pdbx_description
1 polymer ?
#
loop_
_entity_poly.entity_id
_entity_poly.type
_entity_poly.pdbx_seq_one_letter_code
_entity_poly.pdbx_strand_id
1 'polypeptide(L)'
;MVKRSLVFVFFLILCYRTIIAQDQSNKITISVTGNVSQLGDTIELVYSPVQYWGQLQLKNIRQDRGNLKWSLCTDTSVYISINDAAHFNIGWFLLVEPGDSIVINWTNNVFTFSGKGSIKPNLLKQVYQIQKDERKPDNQYYFTTTSIEDYLQWNNYFNRLYAKILPLIDSKKDSIPNSSYTLIRANLIADIERERHMKFRGLYVLLSDTTKYSTINSRALENIFDSTCFSQPAVWARSLPLKDIVDATFVSHQLLRGLGFPSLRAFSESASSKLDSYYLMDSIGRREYVGNAKESFLLNQTCRILKKNGFTPDVLDILDRYYASAANISCKSYLLNYENMLKSQLVGQPMPQFLVEDDNGVFFDQNSFKSKVVILTMLNDLDECRNSFSAMKEIKNRFKDDPNAIFLNIISGSPLVKTYSKADKMAYDFILHPRSKTEEGALLRNYNVLQYPTVYVTDGGSRIITSQEGELTTHERLALIDHIGHQLALLHDGPYVLNSDQGTDVYTIHGNRLEEYKLEKNRIVSVSTDIYKKNFLVPIQPKLAIEPCVFEKPDKLLVLSDIEGNFKAFRKILQANGVIDNNLNWSYGTGHLVCNGDFVDRGKQVMEVLWLIYKLEQEAKEAGGYVHFVLGNHEIMNFNGDIRYVNAKYKNSAALIKKDYSTLMAENSEIGRWLSTKNIVLKIGAVLFVHGGISDKILDLNMSLDSINSMARDYYFKDSIARKSSDVSLRYIYDYDLSPFWYRQYYLKEKQKMVAGVNGVDTVYKTSEAVIDSVLSRYKVNHIVTGHTIVGQGDRITTHYNCKVINTDTRHAAGLSSALLIKDNSLYEVGIDTLSIQLLYQSPSLTQK
;
A
#
# COMPACT_ATOMS: atom_id res chain seq x y z
N MET A 1 23.52 -71.42 21.00
CA MET A 1 23.06 -70.31 20.13
C MET A 1 21.63 -69.84 20.39
N VAL A 2 20.70 -70.67 20.89
CA VAL A 2 19.29 -70.28 21.08
C VAL A 2 19.05 -69.27 22.21
N LYS A 3 19.79 -69.35 23.34
CA LYS A 3 19.64 -68.38 24.46
C LYS A 3 20.15 -66.95 24.15
N ARG A 4 21.13 -66.78 23.26
CA ARG A 4 21.62 -65.44 22.85
C ARG A 4 20.68 -64.77 21.84
N SER A 5 19.98 -65.55 21.02
CA SER A 5 19.04 -65.03 20.02
C SER A 5 17.73 -64.55 20.65
N LEU A 6 17.23 -65.24 21.69
CA LEU A 6 16.03 -64.78 22.42
C LEU A 6 16.27 -63.46 23.18
N VAL A 7 17.45 -63.27 23.77
CA VAL A 7 17.80 -62.02 24.47
C VAL A 7 17.92 -60.85 23.48
N PHE A 8 18.49 -61.08 22.30
CA PHE A 8 18.61 -60.04 21.26
C PHE A 8 17.26 -59.65 20.65
N VAL A 9 16.35 -60.62 20.45
CA VAL A 9 14.97 -60.36 19.99
C VAL A 9 14.15 -59.66 21.07
N PHE A 10 14.29 -60.03 22.35
CA PHE A 10 13.64 -59.31 23.45
C PHE A 10 14.17 -57.87 23.58
N PHE A 11 15.48 -57.65 23.40
CA PHE A 11 16.09 -56.32 23.42
C PHE A 11 15.62 -55.47 22.23
N LEU A 12 15.53 -56.04 21.03
CA LEU A 12 14.95 -55.38 19.84
C LEU A 12 13.46 -55.07 20.01
N ILE A 13 12.67 -55.95 20.62
CA ILE A 13 11.25 -55.69 20.92
C ILE A 13 11.12 -54.61 22.00
N LEU A 14 12.00 -54.58 23.00
CA LEU A 14 12.06 -53.52 24.01
C LEU A 14 12.48 -52.18 23.42
N CYS A 15 13.49 -52.16 22.54
CA CYS A 15 13.91 -50.98 21.78
C CYS A 15 12.81 -50.49 20.83
N TYR A 16 12.13 -51.40 20.13
CA TYR A 16 11.03 -51.06 19.22
C TYR A 16 9.78 -50.59 19.98
N ARG A 17 9.47 -51.20 21.15
CA ARG A 17 8.42 -50.71 22.05
C ARG A 17 8.78 -49.39 22.72
N THR A 18 10.03 -49.15 23.06
CA THR A 18 10.47 -47.84 23.59
C THR A 18 10.44 -46.78 22.50
N ILE A 19 10.87 -47.07 21.27
CA ILE A 19 10.77 -46.15 20.13
C ILE A 19 9.30 -45.84 19.79
N ILE A 20 8.41 -46.83 19.72
CA ILE A 20 6.96 -46.60 19.50
C ILE A 20 6.32 -45.86 20.68
N ALA A 21 6.73 -46.14 21.92
CA ALA A 21 6.25 -45.42 23.10
C ALA A 21 6.76 -43.96 23.13
N GLN A 22 7.99 -43.71 22.68
CA GLN A 22 8.58 -42.37 22.52
C GLN A 22 7.90 -41.59 21.39
N ASP A 23 7.56 -42.26 20.29
CA ASP A 23 6.83 -41.70 19.16
C ASP A 23 5.36 -41.38 19.52
N GLN A 24 4.74 -42.17 20.42
CA GLN A 24 3.43 -41.83 20.99
C GLN A 24 3.49 -40.75 22.09
N SER A 25 4.57 -40.67 22.88
CA SER A 25 4.70 -39.62 23.92
C SER A 25 4.92 -38.23 23.34
N ASN A 26 5.52 -38.13 22.14
CA ASN A 26 5.80 -36.86 21.46
C ASN A 26 4.67 -36.39 20.53
N LYS A 27 3.56 -37.14 20.50
CA LYS A 27 2.43 -36.88 19.61
C LYS A 27 1.41 -35.95 20.27
N ILE A 28 1.12 -34.84 19.61
CA ILE A 28 0.01 -33.94 19.91
C ILE A 28 -1.19 -34.34 19.06
N THR A 29 -2.36 -34.44 19.67
CA THR A 29 -3.62 -34.69 18.97
C THR A 29 -4.61 -33.55 19.21
N ILE A 30 -5.11 -32.95 18.12
CA ILE A 30 -6.21 -31.97 18.17
C ILE A 30 -7.39 -32.57 17.43
N SER A 31 -8.57 -32.59 18.06
CA SER A 31 -9.80 -33.01 17.39
C SER A 31 -10.88 -31.93 17.53
N VAL A 32 -11.60 -31.62 16.45
CA VAL A 32 -12.77 -30.73 16.47
C VAL A 32 -14.03 -31.56 16.22
N THR A 33 -15.00 -31.44 17.12
CA THR A 33 -16.27 -32.19 17.13
C THR A 33 -17.46 -31.23 17.20
N GLY A 34 -18.67 -31.67 16.83
CA GLY A 34 -19.91 -30.87 16.92
C GLY A 34 -20.50 -30.50 15.56
N ASN A 35 -21.12 -29.31 15.44
CA ASN A 35 -21.75 -28.81 14.20
C ASN A 35 -20.71 -28.30 13.18
N VAL A 36 -19.77 -29.17 12.79
CA VAL A 36 -18.66 -28.85 11.88
C VAL A 36 -19.07 -28.76 10.40
N SER A 37 -20.33 -29.06 10.09
CA SER A 37 -20.91 -28.95 8.72
C SER A 37 -21.20 -27.52 8.29
N GLN A 38 -21.06 -26.54 9.20
CA GLN A 38 -21.19 -25.11 8.91
C GLN A 38 -19.84 -24.43 8.60
N LEU A 39 -18.73 -25.18 8.70
CA LEU A 39 -17.38 -24.69 8.44
C LEU A 39 -17.05 -24.83 6.94
N GLY A 40 -16.20 -23.98 6.39
CA GLY A 40 -15.88 -23.99 4.95
C GLY A 40 -15.24 -25.30 4.45
N ASP A 41 -15.20 -25.51 3.13
CA ASP A 41 -14.73 -26.74 2.46
C ASP A 41 -13.27 -27.15 2.79
N THR A 42 -12.48 -26.20 3.30
CA THR A 42 -11.09 -26.40 3.74
C THR A 42 -10.87 -25.75 5.09
N ILE A 43 -10.31 -26.50 6.05
CA ILE A 43 -9.85 -25.97 7.32
C ILE A 43 -8.36 -26.19 7.45
N GLU A 44 -7.64 -25.10 7.68
CA GLU A 44 -6.19 -25.11 7.80
C GLU A 44 -5.76 -25.08 9.26
N LEU A 45 -4.86 -25.98 9.63
CA LEU A 45 -4.17 -25.91 10.90
C LEU A 45 -2.79 -25.30 10.66
N VAL A 46 -2.54 -24.19 11.35
CA VAL A 46 -1.26 -23.49 11.34
C VAL A 46 -0.58 -23.74 12.66
N TYR A 47 0.71 -24.09 12.65
CA TYR A 47 1.45 -24.21 13.90
C TYR A 47 2.86 -23.61 13.81
N SER A 48 3.36 -23.21 14.98
CA SER A 48 4.73 -22.75 15.16
C SER A 48 5.28 -23.24 16.49
N PRO A 49 6.51 -23.75 16.55
CA PRO A 49 7.20 -23.89 17.83
C PRO A 49 7.28 -22.53 18.55
N VAL A 50 7.14 -22.56 19.87
CA VAL A 50 7.12 -21.35 20.72
C VAL A 50 8.41 -20.53 20.57
N GLN A 51 9.54 -21.19 20.29
CA GLN A 51 10.87 -20.56 20.17
C GLN A 51 11.37 -20.57 18.70
N TYR A 52 10.49 -20.51 17.71
CA TYR A 52 10.89 -20.54 16.29
C TYR A 52 10.98 -19.13 15.67
N TRP A 53 11.99 -18.90 14.83
CA TRP A 53 12.15 -17.68 14.01
C TRP A 53 12.09 -18.07 12.54
N GLY A 54 10.90 -18.03 11.93
CA GLY A 54 10.70 -18.41 10.52
C GLY A 54 9.22 -18.44 10.11
N GLN A 55 8.95 -18.97 8.90
CA GLN A 55 7.59 -19.08 8.36
C GLN A 55 6.76 -20.15 9.07
N LEU A 56 5.48 -19.85 9.28
CA LEU A 56 4.50 -20.75 9.88
C LEU A 56 4.35 -22.03 9.04
N GLN A 57 4.27 -23.18 9.70
CA GLN A 57 4.03 -24.44 9.00
C GLN A 57 2.52 -24.60 8.79
N LEU A 58 2.13 -24.73 7.52
CA LEU A 58 0.74 -24.91 7.09
C LEU A 58 0.46 -26.39 6.82
N LYS A 59 -0.59 -26.94 7.44
CA LYS A 59 -1.09 -28.27 7.11
C LYS A 59 -2.55 -28.18 6.67
N ASN A 60 -2.77 -28.49 5.39
CA ASN A 60 -4.08 -28.42 4.74
C ASN A 60 -4.79 -29.78 4.81
N ILE A 61 -6.06 -29.80 5.23
CA ILE A 61 -6.92 -30.99 5.17
C ILE A 61 -8.29 -30.59 4.58
N ARG A 62 -8.79 -31.38 3.62
CA ARG A 62 -10.15 -31.29 3.05
C ARG A 62 -11.07 -32.25 3.79
N GLN A 63 -12.31 -31.84 4.09
CA GLN A 63 -13.18 -32.50 5.08
C GLN A 63 -13.85 -33.79 4.56
N ASP A 64 -14.05 -34.76 5.48
CA ASP A 64 -15.09 -35.80 5.39
C ASP A 64 -15.86 -35.88 6.74
N ARG A 65 -17.14 -36.25 6.70
CA ARG A 65 -18.19 -35.89 7.68
C ARG A 65 -17.86 -36.24 9.15
N GLY A 66 -18.01 -35.24 10.04
CA GLY A 66 -18.38 -35.43 11.45
C GLY A 66 -17.29 -35.20 12.51
N ASN A 67 -16.00 -35.33 12.20
CA ASN A 67 -14.90 -35.05 13.14
C ASN A 67 -13.63 -34.66 12.38
N LEU A 68 -12.99 -33.53 12.73
CA LEU A 68 -11.69 -33.13 12.18
C LEU A 68 -10.60 -33.52 13.17
N LYS A 69 -9.55 -34.22 12.72
CA LYS A 69 -8.47 -34.67 13.61
C LYS A 69 -7.10 -34.39 12.99
N TRP A 70 -6.26 -33.71 13.77
CA TRP A 70 -4.86 -33.49 13.46
C TRP A 70 -3.98 -34.25 14.43
N SER A 71 -2.84 -34.69 13.90
CA SER A 71 -1.74 -35.22 14.70
C SER A 71 -0.44 -34.56 14.25
N LEU A 72 0.32 -34.10 15.24
CA LEU A 72 1.61 -33.44 15.07
C LEU A 72 2.61 -34.09 16.03
N CYS A 73 3.72 -34.60 15.51
CA CYS A 73 4.84 -35.05 16.33
C CYS A 73 5.80 -33.87 16.51
N THR A 74 6.05 -33.47 17.75
CA THR A 74 6.98 -32.40 18.10
C THR A 74 7.62 -32.75 19.45
N ASP A 75 8.87 -32.36 19.62
CA ASP A 75 9.63 -32.46 20.86
C ASP A 75 9.52 -31.19 21.72
N THR A 76 8.90 -30.13 21.18
CA THR A 76 8.75 -28.82 21.81
C THR A 76 7.30 -28.36 21.88
N SER A 77 7.02 -27.41 22.78
CA SER A 77 5.74 -26.72 22.84
C SER A 77 5.50 -25.94 21.54
N VAL A 78 4.26 -25.99 21.04
CA VAL A 78 3.85 -25.29 19.82
C VAL A 78 2.60 -24.46 20.08
N TYR A 79 2.50 -23.35 19.35
CA TYR A 79 1.28 -22.59 19.16
C TYR A 79 0.53 -23.16 17.96
N ILE A 80 -0.77 -23.42 18.11
CA ILE A 80 -1.64 -23.92 17.04
C ILE A 80 -2.79 -22.92 16.80
N SER A 81 -3.01 -22.54 15.56
CA SER A 81 -4.20 -21.80 15.11
C SER A 81 -5.00 -22.64 14.11
N ILE A 82 -6.32 -22.44 14.08
CA ILE A 82 -7.23 -23.03 13.10
C ILE A 82 -7.80 -21.88 12.27
N ASN A 83 -7.44 -21.81 10.99
CA ASN A 83 -7.86 -20.73 10.10
C ASN A 83 -9.18 -21.10 9.40
N ASP A 84 -10.27 -20.42 9.76
CA ASP A 84 -11.45 -20.22 8.91
C ASP A 84 -12.05 -18.83 9.24
N ALA A 85 -11.88 -17.90 8.29
CA ALA A 85 -12.13 -16.47 8.44
C ALA A 85 -13.61 -16.09 8.63
N ALA A 86 -14.55 -17.00 8.34
CA ALA A 86 -15.99 -16.72 8.44
C ALA A 86 -16.58 -17.16 9.79
N HIS A 87 -16.02 -18.19 10.44
CA HIS A 87 -16.65 -18.82 11.62
C HIS A 87 -15.74 -18.91 12.84
N PHE A 88 -14.42 -18.97 12.66
CA PHE A 88 -13.43 -18.99 13.73
C PHE A 88 -12.86 -17.58 13.92
N ASN A 89 -13.69 -16.64 14.35
CA ASN A 89 -13.22 -15.31 14.76
C ASN A 89 -12.54 -15.40 16.15
N ILE A 90 -11.55 -16.29 16.27
CA ILE A 90 -10.81 -16.60 17.48
C ILE A 90 -9.33 -16.37 17.15
N GLY A 91 -8.84 -15.17 17.41
CA GLY A 91 -7.41 -14.85 17.26
C GLY A 91 -6.49 -15.52 18.28
N TRP A 92 -6.78 -16.76 18.71
CA TRP A 92 -6.04 -17.45 19.77
C TRP A 92 -5.22 -18.60 19.20
N PHE A 93 -3.91 -18.52 19.39
CA PHE A 93 -3.05 -19.68 19.31
C PHE A 93 -3.27 -20.57 20.54
N LEU A 94 -3.64 -21.83 20.35
CA LEU A 94 -3.64 -22.85 21.39
C LEU A 94 -2.20 -23.23 21.72
N LEU A 95 -1.80 -22.99 22.96
CA LEU A 95 -0.52 -23.50 23.47
C LEU A 95 -0.66 -24.99 23.82
N VAL A 96 0.08 -25.82 23.10
CA VAL A 96 0.07 -27.27 23.28
C VAL A 96 1.48 -27.82 23.38
N GLU A 97 1.61 -28.96 24.04
CA GLU A 97 2.88 -29.61 24.36
C GLU A 97 2.88 -31.07 23.93
N PRO A 98 4.07 -31.67 23.73
CA PRO A 98 4.20 -33.08 23.40
C PRO A 98 3.37 -33.96 24.34
N GLY A 99 2.51 -34.81 23.76
CA GLY A 99 1.61 -35.69 24.51
C GLY A 99 0.28 -35.09 24.94
N ASP A 100 -0.05 -33.85 24.54
CA ASP A 100 -1.39 -33.28 24.67
C ASP A 100 -2.40 -33.93 23.71
N SER A 101 -3.64 -34.09 24.15
CA SER A 101 -4.75 -34.62 23.36
C SER A 101 -6.00 -33.79 23.65
N ILE A 102 -6.17 -32.71 22.90
CA ILE A 102 -7.24 -31.72 23.11
C ILE A 102 -8.40 -31.99 22.15
N VAL A 103 -9.60 -32.01 22.72
CA VAL A 103 -10.86 -32.05 21.98
C VAL A 103 -11.55 -30.70 22.09
N ILE A 104 -11.78 -30.09 20.94
CA ILE A 104 -12.47 -28.81 20.76
C ILE A 104 -13.90 -29.13 20.31
N ASN A 105 -14.88 -28.90 21.18
CA ASN A 105 -16.28 -29.08 20.82
C ASN A 105 -16.92 -27.75 20.44
N TRP A 106 -17.52 -27.71 19.24
CA TRP A 106 -18.19 -26.54 18.64
C TRP A 106 -19.70 -26.74 18.57
N THR A 107 -20.42 -25.98 19.38
CA THR A 107 -21.90 -26.02 19.46
C THR A 107 -22.43 -24.63 19.79
N ASN A 108 -23.50 -24.21 19.11
CA ASN A 108 -24.17 -22.91 19.32
C ASN A 108 -23.23 -21.70 19.31
N ASN A 109 -22.27 -21.67 18.39
CA ASN A 109 -21.23 -20.65 18.29
C ASN A 109 -20.33 -20.50 19.54
N VAL A 110 -20.19 -21.56 20.35
CA VAL A 110 -19.31 -21.58 21.54
C VAL A 110 -18.34 -22.76 21.50
N PHE A 111 -17.07 -22.46 21.79
CA PHE A 111 -16.02 -23.46 21.96
C PHE A 111 -15.89 -23.93 23.41
N THR A 112 -15.74 -25.24 23.57
CA THR A 112 -15.39 -25.91 24.82
C THR A 112 -14.19 -26.83 24.61
N PHE A 113 -13.28 -26.88 25.59
CA PHE A 113 -12.04 -27.66 25.50
C PHE A 113 -12.05 -28.78 26.53
N SER A 114 -11.72 -29.99 26.09
CA SER A 114 -11.60 -31.17 26.95
C SER A 114 -10.41 -32.04 26.53
N GLY A 115 -10.12 -33.09 27.30
CA GLY A 115 -8.96 -33.97 27.08
C GLY A 115 -7.68 -33.48 27.76
N LYS A 116 -6.58 -34.21 27.54
CA LYS A 116 -5.28 -33.93 28.16
C LYS A 116 -4.68 -32.65 27.56
N GLY A 117 -4.30 -31.70 28.42
CA GLY A 117 -3.79 -30.38 28.01
C GLY A 117 -4.85 -29.27 27.94
N SER A 118 -6.15 -29.60 28.05
CA SER A 118 -7.26 -28.64 27.93
C SER A 118 -7.34 -27.58 29.04
N ILE A 119 -6.60 -27.74 30.14
CA ILE A 119 -6.53 -26.75 31.21
C ILE A 119 -5.98 -25.41 30.69
N LYS A 120 -4.99 -25.43 29.79
CA LYS A 120 -4.36 -24.24 29.21
C LYS A 120 -5.36 -23.35 28.45
N PRO A 121 -6.10 -23.83 27.44
CA PRO A 121 -7.08 -23.00 26.74
C PRO A 121 -8.30 -22.63 27.61
N ASN A 122 -8.72 -23.48 28.55
CA ASN A 122 -9.79 -23.15 29.49
C ASN A 122 -9.39 -22.03 30.47
N LEU A 123 -8.12 -21.98 30.90
CA LEU A 123 -7.56 -20.89 31.67
C LEU A 123 -7.59 -19.59 30.87
N LEU A 124 -7.09 -19.60 29.62
CA LEU A 124 -7.08 -18.42 28.75
C LEU A 124 -8.49 -17.87 28.46
N LYS A 125 -9.50 -18.76 28.32
CA LYS A 125 -10.90 -18.36 28.20
C LYS A 125 -11.41 -17.59 29.42
N GLN A 126 -11.03 -18.03 30.63
CA GLN A 126 -11.39 -17.33 31.87
C GLN A 126 -10.66 -15.99 31.99
N VAL A 127 -9.38 -15.93 31.60
CA VAL A 127 -8.62 -14.67 31.53
C VAL A 127 -9.31 -13.66 30.61
N TYR A 128 -9.69 -14.09 29.41
CA TYR A 128 -10.40 -13.25 28.45
C TYR A 128 -11.73 -12.73 29.01
N GLN A 129 -12.47 -13.57 29.71
CA GLN A 129 -13.73 -13.19 30.34
C GLN A 129 -13.50 -12.11 31.41
N ILE A 130 -12.47 -12.25 32.26
CA ILE A 130 -12.11 -11.22 33.24
C ILE A 130 -11.76 -9.90 32.55
N GLN A 131 -10.98 -9.92 31.47
CA GLN A 131 -10.63 -8.72 30.72
C GLN A 131 -11.85 -8.04 30.08
N LYS A 132 -12.86 -8.82 29.67
CA LYS A 132 -14.11 -8.30 29.11
C LYS A 132 -15.01 -7.68 30.18
N ASP A 133 -15.05 -8.29 31.36
CA ASP A 133 -15.92 -7.86 32.47
C ASP A 133 -15.33 -6.68 33.26
N GLU A 134 -14.01 -6.49 33.21
CA GLU A 134 -13.36 -5.35 33.87
C GLU A 134 -13.71 -4.03 33.16
N ARG A 135 -14.31 -3.10 33.91
CA ARG A 135 -14.66 -1.77 33.37
C ARG A 135 -13.40 -0.99 32.98
N LYS A 136 -13.28 -0.73 31.68
CA LYS A 136 -12.26 0.15 31.10
C LYS A 136 -12.55 1.64 31.41
N PRO A 137 -11.51 2.49 31.49
CA PRO A 137 -11.68 3.94 31.53
C PRO A 137 -12.44 4.47 30.29
N ASP A 138 -13.02 5.67 30.41
CA ASP A 138 -13.89 6.24 29.36
C ASP A 138 -13.11 6.55 28.07
N ASN A 139 -11.85 6.97 28.17
CA ASN A 139 -10.97 7.16 27.01
C ASN A 139 -10.37 5.83 26.51
N GLN A 140 -11.15 5.09 25.73
CA GLN A 140 -10.75 3.78 25.16
C GLN A 140 -9.87 3.85 23.90
N TYR A 141 -9.38 5.04 23.51
CA TYR A 141 -8.50 5.18 22.35
C TYR A 141 -7.10 4.63 22.64
N TYR A 142 -6.69 3.62 21.87
CA TYR A 142 -5.46 2.85 22.11
C TYR A 142 -4.17 3.71 22.13
N PHE A 143 -4.08 4.72 21.27
CA PHE A 143 -2.88 5.56 21.10
C PHE A 143 -2.98 6.93 21.79
N THR A 144 -4.05 7.20 22.54
CA THR A 144 -4.36 8.54 23.02
C THR A 144 -4.45 8.56 24.53
N THR A 145 -3.72 9.49 25.12
CA THR A 145 -3.84 9.87 26.53
C THR A 145 -4.02 11.38 26.58
N THR A 146 -5.04 11.86 27.30
CA THR A 146 -5.45 13.27 27.27
C THR A 146 -5.01 14.06 28.50
N SER A 147 -4.59 13.38 29.56
CA SER A 147 -4.08 13.99 30.80
C SER A 147 -3.32 12.98 31.65
N ILE A 148 -2.66 13.45 32.73
CA ILE A 148 -2.10 12.57 33.76
C ILE A 148 -3.20 11.72 34.41
N GLU A 149 -4.36 12.33 34.71
CA GLU A 149 -5.49 11.62 35.34
C GLU A 149 -6.00 10.47 34.47
N ASP A 150 -6.14 10.71 33.16
CA ASP A 150 -6.51 9.67 32.20
C ASP A 150 -5.51 8.51 32.20
N TYR A 151 -4.21 8.80 32.21
CA TYR A 151 -3.19 7.76 32.36
C TYR A 151 -3.33 6.96 33.66
N LEU A 152 -3.54 7.65 34.79
CA LEU A 152 -3.66 7.00 36.09
C LEU A 152 -4.89 6.10 36.17
N GLN A 153 -5.99 6.47 35.50
CA GLN A 153 -7.17 5.61 35.37
C GLN A 153 -6.87 4.34 34.58
N TRP A 154 -6.12 4.44 33.48
CA TRP A 154 -5.62 3.29 32.72
C TRP A 154 -4.64 2.43 33.54
N ASN A 155 -3.68 3.06 34.21
CA ASN A 155 -2.74 2.39 35.09
C ASN A 155 -3.45 1.59 36.19
N ASN A 156 -4.48 2.18 36.81
CA ASN A 156 -5.31 1.52 37.81
C ASN A 156 -6.11 0.35 37.22
N TYR A 157 -6.65 0.50 36.02
CA TYR A 157 -7.30 -0.61 35.29
C TYR A 157 -6.35 -1.79 35.08
N PHE A 158 -5.13 -1.55 34.60
CA PHE A 158 -4.13 -2.62 34.41
C PHE A 158 -3.74 -3.29 35.74
N ASN A 159 -3.64 -2.51 36.82
CA ASN A 159 -3.35 -3.07 38.15
C ASN A 159 -4.50 -3.95 38.68
N ARG A 160 -5.75 -3.58 38.42
CA ARG A 160 -6.91 -4.42 38.74
C ARG A 160 -6.92 -5.70 37.92
N LEU A 161 -6.56 -5.63 36.63
CA LEU A 161 -6.38 -6.83 35.81
C LEU A 161 -5.33 -7.77 36.39
N TYR A 162 -4.17 -7.28 36.82
CA TYR A 162 -3.19 -8.11 37.52
C TYR A 162 -3.75 -8.77 38.77
N ALA A 163 -4.41 -8.00 39.62
CA ALA A 163 -4.95 -8.50 40.88
C ALA A 163 -6.00 -9.60 40.68
N LYS A 164 -6.73 -9.59 39.55
CA LYS A 164 -7.74 -10.61 39.21
C LYS A 164 -7.16 -11.80 38.46
N ILE A 165 -6.25 -11.56 37.52
CA ILE A 165 -5.81 -12.60 36.58
C ILE A 165 -4.61 -13.39 37.10
N LEU A 166 -3.63 -12.75 37.74
CA LEU A 166 -2.43 -13.45 38.19
C LEU A 166 -2.73 -14.55 39.21
N PRO A 167 -3.59 -14.34 40.24
CA PRO A 167 -3.98 -15.42 41.15
C PRO A 167 -4.68 -16.59 40.45
N LEU A 168 -5.47 -16.31 39.42
CA LEU A 168 -6.13 -17.34 38.61
C LEU A 168 -5.10 -18.21 37.88
N ILE A 169 -4.09 -17.60 37.26
CA ILE A 169 -3.00 -18.33 36.59
C ILE A 169 -2.16 -19.11 37.61
N ASP A 170 -1.81 -18.47 38.73
CA ASP A 170 -1.01 -19.07 39.80
C ASP A 170 -1.74 -20.29 40.41
N SER A 171 -3.08 -20.27 40.47
CA SER A 171 -3.90 -21.43 40.91
C SER A 171 -3.77 -22.67 40.03
N LYS A 172 -3.26 -22.53 38.80
CA LYS A 172 -3.07 -23.63 37.84
C LYS A 172 -1.62 -24.07 37.72
N LYS A 173 -0.69 -23.45 38.46
CA LYS A 173 0.75 -23.72 38.38
C LYS A 173 1.09 -25.21 38.51
N ASP A 174 0.45 -25.92 39.43
CA ASP A 174 0.71 -27.36 39.65
C ASP A 174 -0.11 -28.28 38.74
N SER A 175 -1.04 -27.71 37.96
CA SER A 175 -1.95 -28.44 37.06
C SER A 175 -1.55 -28.39 35.58
N ILE A 176 -0.54 -27.59 35.23
CA ILE A 176 0.02 -27.49 33.88
C ILE A 176 1.54 -27.53 33.93
N PRO A 177 2.24 -27.91 32.85
CA PRO A 177 3.71 -27.90 32.84
C PRO A 177 4.30 -26.52 33.14
N ASN A 178 5.43 -26.50 33.87
CA ASN A 178 6.06 -25.25 34.31
C ASN A 178 6.46 -24.34 33.14
N SER A 179 6.84 -24.91 32.00
CA SER A 179 7.07 -24.21 30.73
C SER A 179 5.82 -23.43 30.28
N SER A 180 4.66 -24.10 30.27
CA SER A 180 3.38 -23.50 29.89
C SER A 180 2.90 -22.45 30.89
N TYR A 181 3.02 -22.72 32.19
CA TYR A 181 2.71 -21.73 33.23
C TYR A 181 3.54 -20.46 33.06
N THR A 182 4.85 -20.61 32.91
CA THR A 182 5.78 -19.48 32.76
C THR A 182 5.44 -18.67 31.51
N LEU A 183 5.17 -19.34 30.39
CA LEU A 183 4.84 -18.70 29.12
C LEU A 183 3.50 -17.95 29.16
N ILE A 184 2.44 -18.59 29.64
CA ILE A 184 1.10 -17.97 29.74
C ILE A 184 1.15 -16.74 30.64
N ARG A 185 1.79 -16.86 31.80
CA ARG A 185 1.93 -15.77 32.76
C ARG A 185 2.74 -14.61 32.19
N ALA A 186 3.88 -14.89 31.56
CA ALA A 186 4.76 -13.88 31.01
C ALA A 186 4.15 -13.14 29.81
N ASN A 187 3.49 -13.85 28.89
CA ASN A 187 2.83 -13.23 27.74
C ASN A 187 1.70 -12.29 28.16
N LEU A 188 0.87 -12.72 29.12
CA LEU A 188 -0.19 -11.86 29.64
C LEU A 188 0.37 -10.56 30.25
N ILE A 189 1.44 -10.68 31.06
CA ILE A 189 2.11 -9.51 31.64
C ILE A 189 2.65 -8.62 30.53
N ALA A 190 3.32 -9.20 29.53
CA ALA A 190 3.86 -8.44 28.41
C ALA A 190 2.78 -7.70 27.62
N ASP A 191 1.61 -8.31 27.39
CA ASP A 191 0.49 -7.67 26.69
C ASP A 191 -0.08 -6.49 27.48
N ILE A 192 -0.31 -6.67 28.78
CA ILE A 192 -0.80 -5.60 29.67
C ILE A 192 0.22 -4.44 29.74
N GLU A 193 1.50 -4.75 29.92
CA GLU A 193 2.53 -3.71 29.98
C GLU A 193 2.71 -2.98 28.66
N ARG A 194 2.55 -3.66 27.52
CA ARG A 194 2.60 -3.02 26.20
C ARG A 194 1.51 -1.96 26.07
N GLU A 195 0.28 -2.25 26.49
CA GLU A 195 -0.80 -1.25 26.53
C GLU A 195 -0.48 -0.11 27.50
N ARG A 196 0.08 -0.41 28.67
CA ARG A 196 0.51 0.60 29.65
C ARG A 196 1.54 1.55 29.06
N HIS A 197 2.57 1.02 28.39
CA HIS A 197 3.61 1.84 27.76
C HIS A 197 3.05 2.66 26.60
N MET A 198 2.10 2.13 25.83
CA MET A 198 1.43 2.92 24.78
C MET A 198 0.61 4.07 25.36
N LYS A 199 -0.09 3.87 26.48
CA LYS A 199 -0.76 4.95 27.21
C LYS A 199 0.25 5.94 27.78
N PHE A 200 1.38 5.49 28.31
CA PHE A 200 2.47 6.36 28.78
C PHE A 200 3.01 7.25 27.65
N ARG A 201 3.17 6.69 26.45
CA ARG A 201 3.62 7.43 25.26
C ARG A 201 2.70 8.63 24.96
N GLY A 202 1.39 8.46 25.14
CA GLY A 202 0.43 9.56 24.98
C GLY A 202 0.74 10.76 25.88
N LEU A 203 1.15 10.54 27.14
CA LEU A 203 1.54 11.64 28.04
C LEU A 203 2.81 12.33 27.57
N TYR A 204 3.80 11.57 27.09
CA TYR A 204 5.02 12.16 26.55
C TYR A 204 4.73 13.04 25.32
N VAL A 205 3.77 12.64 24.48
CA VAL A 205 3.32 13.48 23.35
C VAL A 205 2.68 14.78 23.84
N LEU A 206 1.91 14.77 24.93
CA LEU A 206 1.33 16.00 25.50
C LEU A 206 2.40 16.99 25.98
N LEU A 207 3.53 16.52 26.53
CA LEU A 207 4.66 17.38 26.91
C LEU A 207 5.25 18.12 25.70
N SER A 208 5.17 17.53 24.51
CA SER A 208 5.73 18.10 23.28
C SER A 208 4.86 19.17 22.62
N ASP A 209 3.60 19.32 23.05
CA ASP A 209 2.67 20.35 22.57
C ASP A 209 2.63 21.53 23.55
N THR A 210 3.45 22.55 23.29
CA THR A 210 3.65 23.71 24.17
C THR A 210 2.46 24.67 24.26
N THR A 211 1.33 24.38 23.60
CA THR A 211 0.23 25.35 23.45
C THR A 211 -1.01 25.08 24.32
N LYS A 212 -1.15 23.90 24.95
CA LYS A 212 -2.38 23.55 25.69
C LYS A 212 -2.23 22.91 27.09
N TYR A 213 -1.07 22.42 27.50
CA TYR A 213 -0.95 21.65 28.75
C TYR A 213 0.22 22.13 29.63
N SER A 214 0.01 23.18 30.41
CA SER A 214 1.02 23.83 31.25
C SER A 214 1.42 23.06 32.53
N THR A 215 0.88 21.86 32.77
CA THR A 215 1.02 21.12 34.04
C THR A 215 1.89 19.86 33.96
N ILE A 216 2.28 19.40 32.77
CA ILE A 216 3.15 18.23 32.59
C ILE A 216 4.58 18.71 32.34
N ASN A 217 5.53 18.27 33.18
CA ASN A 217 6.96 18.52 33.00
C ASN A 217 7.74 17.20 33.01
N SER A 218 8.99 17.24 32.56
CA SER A 218 9.85 16.05 32.45
C SER A 218 9.99 15.29 33.77
N ARG A 219 10.10 16.00 34.90
CA ARG A 219 10.21 15.38 36.23
C ARG A 219 8.95 14.61 36.63
N ALA A 220 7.77 15.13 36.27
CA ALA A 220 6.51 14.42 36.49
C ALA A 220 6.45 13.13 35.65
N LEU A 221 6.92 13.16 34.40
CA LEU A 221 7.00 11.96 33.55
C LEU A 221 7.97 10.92 34.08
N GLU A 222 9.14 11.32 34.59
CA GLU A 222 10.09 10.41 35.25
C GLU A 222 9.44 9.69 36.44
N ASN A 223 8.82 10.45 37.35
CA ASN A 223 8.16 9.88 38.53
C ASN A 223 7.02 8.93 38.15
N ILE A 224 6.22 9.29 37.14
CA ILE A 224 5.14 8.43 36.64
C ILE A 224 5.72 7.16 36.00
N PHE A 225 6.74 7.27 35.17
CA PHE A 225 7.37 6.11 34.54
C PHE A 225 7.94 5.14 35.58
N ASP A 226 8.66 5.67 36.56
CA ASP A 226 9.30 4.90 37.64
C ASP A 226 8.28 4.17 38.51
N SER A 227 7.17 4.85 38.83
CA SER A 227 6.12 4.28 39.67
C SER A 227 5.21 3.29 38.94
N THR A 228 5.18 3.28 37.60
CA THR A 228 4.17 2.51 36.85
C THR A 228 4.73 1.43 35.92
N CYS A 229 5.96 1.56 35.42
CA CYS A 229 6.53 0.64 34.41
C CYS A 229 7.47 -0.44 34.99
N PHE A 230 7.71 -0.41 36.31
CA PHE A 230 8.62 -1.34 37.02
C PHE A 230 7.91 -2.17 38.09
N SER A 231 6.63 -2.51 37.86
CA SER A 231 5.93 -3.42 38.75
C SER A 231 6.67 -4.78 38.85
N GLN A 232 6.57 -5.45 40.01
CA GLN A 232 7.23 -6.74 40.23
C GLN A 232 6.89 -7.79 39.14
N PRO A 233 5.61 -7.92 38.67
CA PRO A 233 5.29 -8.80 37.55
C PRO A 233 6.01 -8.41 36.26
N ALA A 234 6.10 -7.12 35.93
CA ALA A 234 6.74 -6.62 34.72
C ALA A 234 8.25 -6.89 34.71
N VAL A 235 8.92 -6.66 35.85
CA VAL A 235 10.36 -6.97 36.03
C VAL A 235 10.60 -8.48 35.92
N TRP A 236 9.76 -9.29 36.56
CA TRP A 236 9.84 -10.74 36.46
C TRP A 236 9.70 -11.21 35.01
N ALA A 237 8.71 -10.71 34.27
CA ALA A 237 8.50 -11.10 32.88
C ALA A 237 9.74 -10.78 32.03
N ARG A 238 10.26 -9.54 32.09
CA ARG A 238 11.45 -9.10 31.33
C ARG A 238 12.71 -9.92 31.62
N SER A 239 12.85 -10.46 32.82
CA SER A 239 13.99 -11.32 33.19
C SER A 239 13.97 -12.73 32.56
N LEU A 240 12.88 -13.12 31.89
CA LEU A 240 12.75 -14.44 31.30
C LEU A 240 13.36 -14.48 29.89
N PRO A 241 13.99 -15.60 29.49
CA PRO A 241 14.54 -15.76 28.15
C PRO A 241 13.46 -16.17 27.13
N LEU A 242 12.32 -15.48 27.12
CA LEU A 242 11.19 -15.76 26.21
C LEU A 242 11.20 -14.80 25.02
N LYS A 243 10.99 -15.30 23.80
CA LYS A 243 11.06 -14.46 22.58
C LYS A 243 10.02 -13.34 22.55
N ASP A 244 8.79 -13.60 23.02
CA ASP A 244 7.59 -12.78 22.72
C ASP A 244 7.27 -11.72 23.78
N ILE A 245 8.06 -11.63 24.86
CA ILE A 245 7.85 -10.68 25.96
C ILE A 245 8.50 -9.30 25.70
N VAL A 246 9.12 -9.11 24.53
CA VAL A 246 9.86 -7.89 24.21
C VAL A 246 8.92 -6.72 23.93
N ASP A 247 9.28 -5.55 24.45
CA ASP A 247 8.59 -4.29 24.20
C ASP A 247 9.57 -3.18 23.84
N ALA A 248 9.57 -2.79 22.57
CA ALA A 248 10.40 -1.69 22.08
C ALA A 248 9.96 -0.32 22.61
N THR A 249 8.68 -0.15 22.93
CA THR A 249 8.12 1.10 23.45
C THR A 249 8.67 1.37 24.85
N PHE A 250 8.75 0.35 25.70
CA PHE A 250 9.41 0.44 27.00
C PHE A 250 10.88 0.86 26.87
N VAL A 251 11.64 0.22 25.97
CA VAL A 251 13.06 0.55 25.75
C VAL A 251 13.24 1.97 25.25
N SER A 252 12.36 2.44 24.35
CA SER A 252 12.36 3.84 23.91
C SER A 252 12.07 4.81 25.05
N HIS A 253 11.14 4.50 25.95
CA HIS A 253 10.86 5.36 27.10
C HIS A 253 12.00 5.32 28.13
N GLN A 254 12.66 4.18 28.33
CA GLN A 254 13.88 4.08 29.15
C GLN A 254 15.01 4.95 28.61
N LEU A 255 15.18 4.99 27.28
CA LEU A 255 16.12 5.91 26.64
C LEU A 255 15.76 7.36 26.94
N LEU A 256 14.51 7.74 26.69
CA LEU A 256 14.03 9.11 26.92
C LEU A 256 14.15 9.50 28.39
N ARG A 257 13.86 8.59 29.32
CA ARG A 257 14.06 8.77 30.76
C ARG A 257 15.53 9.05 31.10
N GLY A 258 16.47 8.29 30.52
CA GLY A 258 17.91 8.52 30.71
C GLY A 258 18.39 9.88 30.18
N LEU A 259 17.62 10.49 29.28
CA LEU A 259 17.87 11.83 28.73
C LEU A 259 17.03 12.93 29.43
N GLY A 260 16.27 12.58 30.48
CA GLY A 260 15.41 13.52 31.20
C GLY A 260 14.16 13.94 30.44
N PHE A 261 13.58 13.06 29.61
CA PHE A 261 12.41 13.31 28.74
C PHE A 261 12.47 14.69 28.04
N PRO A 262 13.42 14.90 27.12
CA PRO A 262 13.54 16.17 26.41
C PRO A 262 12.34 16.41 25.49
N SER A 263 12.09 17.68 25.11
CA SER A 263 11.05 18.01 24.13
C SER A 263 11.36 17.38 22.76
N LEU A 264 10.33 17.02 22.00
CA LEU A 264 10.50 16.38 20.68
C LEU A 264 11.33 17.25 19.72
N ARG A 265 11.21 18.58 19.82
CA ARG A 265 11.99 19.53 19.03
C ARG A 265 13.49 19.44 19.37
N ALA A 266 13.83 19.44 20.65
CA ALA A 266 15.21 19.27 21.13
C ALA A 266 15.80 17.89 20.77
N PHE A 267 14.96 16.85 20.72
CA PHE A 267 15.37 15.51 20.28
C PHE A 267 15.63 15.43 18.76
N SER A 268 14.95 16.26 17.95
CA SER A 268 15.05 16.26 16.49
C SER A 268 16.16 17.13 15.89
N GLU A 269 16.63 18.15 16.62
CA GLU A 269 17.53 19.20 16.11
C GLU A 269 19.04 18.87 16.27
N SER A 270 19.44 17.78 16.93
CA SER A 270 20.86 17.37 16.96
C SER A 270 21.22 16.46 15.78
N ALA A 271 22.28 16.82 15.04
CA ALA A 271 22.72 16.13 13.82
C ALA A 271 23.26 14.69 14.04
N SER A 272 23.42 14.25 15.29
CA SER A 272 23.86 12.89 15.67
C SER A 272 22.70 11.91 15.98
N SER A 273 21.45 12.39 15.93
CA SER A 273 20.32 11.87 16.72
C SER A 273 19.57 10.61 16.24
N LYS A 274 19.81 10.06 15.05
CA LYS A 274 19.09 8.83 14.63
C LYS A 274 19.91 7.56 14.86
N LEU A 275 21.19 7.54 14.49
CA LEU A 275 22.03 6.36 14.63
C LEU A 275 22.47 6.11 16.08
N ASP A 276 22.83 7.18 16.80
CA ASP A 276 23.15 7.13 18.23
C ASP A 276 21.98 6.60 19.06
N SER A 277 20.74 6.97 18.69
CA SER A 277 19.55 6.45 19.36
C SER A 277 19.43 4.92 19.22
N TYR A 278 19.88 4.32 18.11
CA TYR A 278 19.87 2.87 17.95
C TYR A 278 20.93 2.20 18.80
N TYR A 279 22.16 2.72 18.86
CA TYR A 279 23.20 2.16 19.74
C TYR A 279 22.79 2.25 21.22
N LEU A 280 22.12 3.34 21.61
CA LEU A 280 21.59 3.48 22.96
C LEU A 280 20.42 2.52 23.22
N MET A 281 19.51 2.33 22.25
CA MET A 281 18.43 1.35 22.35
C MET A 281 18.96 -0.10 22.37
N ASP A 282 19.98 -0.43 21.59
CA ASP A 282 20.69 -1.72 21.63
C ASP A 282 21.28 -1.94 23.03
N SER A 283 21.99 -0.96 23.57
CA SER A 283 22.57 -1.00 24.92
C SER A 283 21.52 -1.22 26.00
N ILE A 284 20.40 -0.47 25.96
CA ILE A 284 19.29 -0.64 26.91
C ILE A 284 18.64 -2.02 26.75
N GLY A 285 18.33 -2.43 25.52
CA GLY A 285 17.73 -3.73 25.24
C GLY A 285 18.58 -4.91 25.74
N ARG A 286 19.91 -4.82 25.64
CA ARG A 286 20.85 -5.81 26.20
C ARG A 286 20.87 -5.85 27.72
N ARG A 287 20.51 -4.74 28.40
CA ARG A 287 20.37 -4.69 29.87
C ARG A 287 19.01 -5.19 30.35
N GLU A 288 17.95 -4.85 29.63
CA GLU A 288 16.56 -5.13 30.04
C GLU A 288 16.12 -6.56 29.71
N TYR A 289 16.72 -7.20 28.70
CA TYR A 289 16.33 -8.54 28.25
C TYR A 289 17.51 -9.51 28.25
N VAL A 290 17.20 -10.80 28.45
CA VAL A 290 18.17 -11.90 28.46
C VAL A 290 17.80 -13.00 27.46
N GLY A 291 18.76 -13.86 27.12
CA GLY A 291 18.54 -15.03 26.25
C GLY A 291 17.78 -14.70 24.95
N ASN A 292 16.74 -15.48 24.64
CA ASN A 292 15.95 -15.31 23.42
C ASN A 292 15.14 -14.01 23.38
N ALA A 293 14.79 -13.40 24.52
CA ALA A 293 14.15 -12.09 24.57
C ALA A 293 15.10 -11.02 24.02
N LYS A 294 16.37 -11.05 24.48
CA LYS A 294 17.42 -10.15 23.98
C LYS A 294 17.62 -10.32 22.48
N GLU A 295 17.80 -11.56 22.01
CA GLU A 295 17.99 -11.86 20.58
C GLU A 295 16.81 -11.38 19.73
N SER A 296 15.58 -11.57 20.21
CA SER A 296 14.35 -11.10 19.55
C SER A 296 14.28 -9.57 19.46
N PHE A 297 14.60 -8.86 20.54
CA PHE A 297 14.63 -7.40 20.55
C PHE A 297 15.67 -6.88 19.54
N LEU A 298 16.90 -7.38 19.61
CA LEU A 298 17.99 -6.96 18.73
C LEU A 298 17.68 -7.24 17.26
N LEU A 299 17.19 -8.45 16.94
CA LEU A 299 16.79 -8.82 15.60
C LEU A 299 15.74 -7.85 15.03
N ASN A 300 14.70 -7.56 15.82
CA ASN A 300 13.63 -6.64 15.39
C ASN A 300 14.15 -5.21 15.16
N GLN A 301 15.06 -4.71 16.00
CA GLN A 301 15.66 -3.40 15.79
C GLN A 301 16.52 -3.37 14.51
N THR A 302 17.36 -4.40 14.31
CA THR A 302 18.21 -4.52 13.12
C THR A 302 17.38 -4.62 11.84
N CYS A 303 16.32 -5.43 11.82
CA CYS A 303 15.41 -5.51 10.67
C CYS A 303 14.71 -4.18 10.37
N ARG A 304 14.32 -3.43 11.41
CA ARG A 304 13.66 -2.12 11.26
C ARG A 304 14.62 -1.06 10.70
N ILE A 305 15.86 -1.01 11.20
CA ILE A 305 16.83 -0.03 10.72
C ILE A 305 17.24 -0.32 9.27
N LEU A 306 17.45 -1.60 8.97
CA LEU A 306 17.80 -2.07 7.63
C LEU A 306 16.72 -1.72 6.62
N LYS A 307 15.44 -1.98 6.94
CA LYS A 307 14.31 -1.62 6.08
C LYS A 307 14.18 -0.11 5.86
N LYS A 308 14.45 0.69 6.88
CA LYS A 308 14.24 2.14 6.83
C LYS A 308 15.37 2.88 6.11
N ASN A 309 16.62 2.42 6.26
CA ASN A 309 17.80 3.17 5.81
C ASN A 309 18.57 2.45 4.69
N GLY A 310 18.30 1.18 4.41
CA GLY A 310 19.05 0.38 3.42
C GLY A 310 20.46 0.00 3.91
N PHE A 311 21.32 -0.42 2.98
CA PHE A 311 22.69 -0.88 3.24
C PHE A 311 23.71 0.25 3.28
N THR A 312 23.53 1.25 4.15
CA THR A 312 24.54 2.31 4.36
C THR A 312 25.73 1.78 5.19
N PRO A 313 26.92 2.43 5.14
CA PRO A 313 28.07 2.01 5.94
C PRO A 313 27.75 1.83 7.44
N ASP A 314 26.95 2.74 7.98
CA ASP A 314 26.47 2.71 9.37
C ASP A 314 25.57 1.49 9.68
N VAL A 315 24.69 1.12 8.75
CA VAL A 315 23.83 -0.07 8.91
C VAL A 315 24.65 -1.35 8.77
N LEU A 316 25.65 -1.37 7.89
CA LEU A 316 26.56 -2.53 7.76
C LEU A 316 27.32 -2.78 9.06
N ASP A 317 27.80 -1.74 9.73
CA ASP A 317 28.43 -1.88 11.04
C ASP A 317 27.45 -2.44 12.10
N ILE A 318 26.18 -2.03 12.12
CA ILE A 318 25.17 -2.59 13.01
C ILE A 318 24.91 -4.07 12.72
N LEU A 319 24.87 -4.46 11.43
CA LEU A 319 24.75 -5.85 11.02
C LEU A 319 25.96 -6.68 11.51
N ASP A 320 27.18 -6.17 11.33
CA ASP A 320 28.40 -6.84 11.79
C ASP A 320 28.39 -7.06 13.31
N ARG A 321 28.01 -6.04 14.09
CA ARG A 321 27.85 -6.15 15.55
C ARG A 321 26.78 -7.16 15.94
N TYR A 322 25.65 -7.20 15.22
CA TYR A 322 24.61 -8.18 15.46
C TYR A 322 25.13 -9.61 15.19
N TYR A 323 25.75 -9.87 14.04
CA TYR A 323 26.29 -11.18 13.70
C TYR A 323 27.40 -11.65 14.64
N ALA A 324 28.24 -10.73 15.11
CA ALA A 324 29.30 -11.00 16.08
C ALA A 324 28.76 -11.32 17.47
N SER A 325 27.66 -10.69 17.89
CA SER A 325 27.10 -10.84 19.25
C SER A 325 25.94 -11.84 19.37
N ALA A 326 25.30 -12.23 18.26
CA ALA A 326 24.16 -13.13 18.27
C ALA A 326 24.59 -14.58 18.54
N ALA A 327 23.98 -15.20 19.55
CA ALA A 327 24.25 -16.60 19.92
C ALA A 327 23.33 -17.61 19.19
N ASN A 328 22.21 -17.14 18.61
CA ASN A 328 21.17 -18.00 18.03
C ASN A 328 21.26 -18.10 16.49
N ILE A 329 21.56 -19.29 15.98
CA ILE A 329 21.70 -19.59 14.54
C ILE A 329 20.40 -19.32 13.76
N SER A 330 19.24 -19.57 14.36
CA SER A 330 17.94 -19.32 13.71
C SER A 330 17.70 -17.83 13.47
N CYS A 331 18.09 -16.97 14.42
CA CYS A 331 17.99 -15.53 14.26
C CYS A 331 18.94 -14.99 13.18
N LYS A 332 20.17 -15.51 13.11
CA LYS A 332 21.13 -15.17 12.04
C LYS A 332 20.58 -15.56 10.67
N SER A 333 20.03 -16.77 10.57
CA SER A 333 19.43 -17.27 9.32
C SER A 333 18.23 -16.43 8.90
N TYR A 334 17.38 -16.05 9.86
CA TYR A 334 16.25 -15.15 9.60
C TYR A 334 16.73 -13.77 9.10
N LEU A 335 17.71 -13.16 9.76
CA LEU A 335 18.23 -11.85 9.35
C LEU A 335 18.84 -11.92 7.95
N LEU A 336 19.61 -12.96 7.65
CA LEU A 336 20.19 -13.17 6.32
C LEU A 336 19.11 -13.30 5.24
N ASN A 337 18.06 -14.08 5.50
CA ASN A 337 16.93 -14.20 4.58
C ASN A 337 16.19 -12.86 4.39
N TYR A 338 16.03 -12.10 5.48
CA TYR A 338 15.41 -10.78 5.44
C TYR A 338 16.27 -9.76 4.68
N GLU A 339 17.60 -9.80 4.84
CA GLU A 339 18.54 -9.05 4.02
C GLU A 339 18.39 -9.40 2.54
N ASN A 340 18.39 -10.68 2.19
CA ASN A 340 18.26 -11.13 0.81
C ASN A 340 16.91 -10.70 0.20
N MET A 341 15.83 -10.77 0.98
CA MET A 341 14.52 -10.24 0.59
C MET A 341 14.54 -8.73 0.35
N LEU A 342 15.22 -7.95 1.19
CA LEU A 342 15.34 -6.50 0.97
C LEU A 342 16.25 -6.18 -0.22
N LYS A 343 17.31 -6.96 -0.42
CA LYS A 343 18.23 -6.86 -1.55
C LYS A 343 17.56 -7.18 -2.89
N SER A 344 16.56 -8.08 -2.90
CA SER A 344 15.76 -8.37 -4.10
C SER A 344 14.68 -7.31 -4.41
N GLN A 345 14.51 -6.28 -3.56
CA GLN A 345 13.53 -5.20 -3.71
C GLN A 345 14.14 -3.87 -4.20
N LEU A 346 15.16 -3.91 -5.08
CA LEU A 346 15.74 -2.67 -5.65
C LEU A 346 14.75 -1.92 -6.57
N VAL A 347 13.80 -2.63 -7.18
CA VAL A 347 12.74 -2.01 -7.99
C VAL A 347 11.87 -1.09 -7.11
N GLY A 348 11.70 0.16 -7.54
CA GLY A 348 11.01 1.23 -6.83
C GLY A 348 11.92 2.10 -5.96
N GLN A 349 13.15 1.67 -5.69
CA GLN A 349 14.12 2.42 -4.89
C GLN A 349 14.95 3.38 -5.75
N PRO A 350 15.46 4.49 -5.18
CA PRO A 350 16.52 5.28 -5.80
C PRO A 350 17.73 4.39 -6.12
N MET A 351 18.48 4.72 -7.18
CA MET A 351 19.76 4.06 -7.46
C MET A 351 20.66 4.12 -6.20
N PRO A 352 21.20 2.97 -5.76
CA PRO A 352 22.20 2.95 -4.70
C PRO A 352 23.41 3.83 -5.06
N GLN A 353 24.00 4.48 -4.06
CA GLN A 353 25.16 5.35 -4.26
C GLN A 353 26.35 4.56 -4.82
N PHE A 354 27.05 5.17 -5.77
CA PHE A 354 28.28 4.64 -6.35
C PHE A 354 29.23 5.77 -6.74
N LEU A 355 30.51 5.43 -6.85
CA LEU A 355 31.55 6.28 -7.42
C LEU A 355 32.45 5.39 -8.28
N VAL A 356 32.50 5.68 -9.57
CA VAL A 356 33.25 4.92 -10.58
C VAL A 356 33.95 5.87 -11.54
N GLU A 357 34.92 5.39 -12.30
CA GLU A 357 35.67 6.18 -13.28
C GLU A 357 35.66 5.55 -14.67
N ASP A 358 35.84 6.36 -15.71
CA ASP A 358 36.05 5.90 -17.09
C ASP A 358 37.53 5.62 -17.40
N ASP A 359 37.81 5.15 -18.63
CA ASP A 359 39.16 4.90 -19.15
C ASP A 359 40.08 6.15 -19.13
N ASN A 360 39.52 7.37 -18.99
CA ASN A 360 40.26 8.64 -18.94
C ASN A 360 40.41 9.19 -17.50
N GLY A 361 39.91 8.49 -16.48
CA GLY A 361 39.92 8.93 -15.08
C GLY A 361 38.88 9.99 -14.75
N VAL A 362 37.84 10.16 -15.58
CA VAL A 362 36.68 11.02 -15.27
C VAL A 362 35.76 10.29 -14.32
N PHE A 363 35.38 10.95 -13.22
CA PHE A 363 34.53 10.38 -12.19
C PHE A 363 33.05 10.52 -12.50
N PHE A 364 32.30 9.46 -12.21
CA PHE A 364 30.85 9.39 -12.31
C PHE A 364 30.23 8.87 -11.02
N ASP A 365 29.10 9.47 -10.67
CA ASP A 365 28.25 9.10 -9.55
C ASP A 365 26.79 9.00 -10.01
N GLN A 366 25.88 8.68 -9.08
CA GLN A 366 24.44 8.61 -9.39
C GLN A 366 23.85 9.95 -9.87
N ASN A 367 24.47 11.09 -9.56
CA ASN A 367 23.97 12.42 -9.93
C ASN A 367 24.40 12.84 -11.34
N SER A 368 25.46 12.21 -11.87
CA SER A 368 26.03 12.49 -13.19
C SER A 368 25.01 12.30 -14.33
N PHE A 369 23.93 11.54 -14.08
CA PHE A 369 22.89 11.22 -15.05
C PHE A 369 21.48 11.64 -14.58
N LYS A 370 21.39 12.64 -13.70
CA LYS A 370 20.10 13.13 -13.19
C LYS A 370 19.18 13.59 -14.32
N SER A 371 17.88 13.31 -14.22
CA SER A 371 16.86 13.65 -15.24
C SER A 371 16.95 12.81 -16.52
N LYS A 372 17.69 11.70 -16.51
CA LYS A 372 17.85 10.77 -17.65
C LYS A 372 17.30 9.40 -17.28
N VAL A 373 16.88 8.65 -18.30
CA VAL A 373 16.60 7.21 -18.20
C VAL A 373 17.95 6.50 -18.31
N VAL A 374 18.41 5.92 -17.21
CA VAL A 374 19.70 5.22 -17.14
C VAL A 374 19.48 3.73 -17.31
N ILE A 375 20.19 3.14 -18.26
CA ILE A 375 20.26 1.70 -18.49
C ILE A 375 21.64 1.25 -18.02
N LEU A 376 21.75 0.79 -16.78
CA LEU A 376 22.99 0.37 -16.15
C LEU A 376 23.16 -1.14 -16.27
N THR A 377 24.23 -1.57 -16.93
CA THR A 377 24.60 -2.99 -17.04
C THR A 377 25.84 -3.29 -16.23
N MET A 378 25.72 -4.23 -15.29
CA MET A 378 26.81 -4.79 -14.51
C MET A 378 27.34 -6.03 -15.24
N LEU A 379 28.63 -6.03 -15.56
CA LEU A 379 29.32 -7.17 -16.20
C LEU A 379 30.49 -7.66 -15.35
N ASN A 380 30.86 -8.92 -15.54
CA ASN A 380 32.14 -9.45 -15.10
C ASN A 380 33.11 -9.62 -16.27
N ASP A 381 34.38 -9.78 -15.97
CA ASP A 381 35.50 -9.86 -16.92
C ASP A 381 35.60 -11.22 -17.68
N LEU A 382 34.52 -12.00 -17.78
CA LEU A 382 34.52 -13.32 -18.42
C LEU A 382 33.96 -13.28 -19.86
N ASP A 383 34.50 -14.15 -20.73
CA ASP A 383 34.03 -14.38 -22.10
C ASP A 383 32.51 -14.69 -22.19
N GLU A 384 31.92 -15.17 -21.11
CA GLU A 384 30.49 -15.49 -20.94
C GLU A 384 29.56 -14.28 -21.15
N CYS A 385 30.05 -13.05 -21.00
CA CYS A 385 29.23 -11.84 -21.18
C CYS A 385 29.25 -11.25 -22.61
N ARG A 386 29.95 -11.87 -23.58
CA ARG A 386 30.07 -11.32 -24.96
C ARG A 386 28.71 -11.12 -25.65
N ASN A 387 27.77 -12.03 -25.45
CA ASN A 387 26.43 -11.93 -26.04
C ASN A 387 25.65 -10.70 -25.51
N SER A 388 25.95 -10.25 -24.29
CA SER A 388 25.35 -9.05 -23.69
C SER A 388 25.64 -7.79 -24.50
N PHE A 389 26.82 -7.66 -25.11
CA PHE A 389 27.16 -6.49 -25.93
C PHE A 389 26.30 -6.42 -27.19
N SER A 390 26.07 -7.55 -27.85
CA SER A 390 25.20 -7.60 -29.04
C SER A 390 23.75 -7.25 -28.69
N ALA A 391 23.23 -7.83 -27.60
CA ALA A 391 21.88 -7.52 -27.12
C ALA A 391 21.73 -6.03 -26.75
N MET A 392 22.68 -5.47 -25.99
CA MET A 392 22.64 -4.07 -25.58
C MET A 392 22.82 -3.11 -26.74
N LYS A 393 23.64 -3.45 -27.74
CA LYS A 393 23.76 -2.68 -28.98
C LYS A 393 22.44 -2.62 -29.75
N GLU A 394 21.72 -3.74 -29.84
CA GLU A 394 20.39 -3.79 -30.46
C GLU A 394 19.38 -2.88 -29.73
N ILE A 395 19.40 -2.90 -28.40
CA ILE A 395 18.53 -2.07 -27.56
C ILE A 395 18.91 -0.59 -27.71
N LYS A 396 20.19 -0.24 -27.55
CA LYS A 396 20.71 1.13 -27.70
C LYS A 396 20.40 1.72 -29.05
N ASN A 397 20.52 0.95 -30.13
CA ASN A 397 20.22 1.43 -31.49
C ASN A 397 18.77 1.92 -31.66
N ARG A 398 17.81 1.44 -30.86
CA ARG A 398 16.41 1.92 -30.90
C ARG A 398 16.24 3.31 -30.27
N PHE A 399 17.16 3.70 -29.37
CA PHE A 399 17.08 4.94 -28.59
C PHE A 399 18.25 5.90 -28.82
N LYS A 400 19.17 5.58 -29.73
CA LYS A 400 20.43 6.31 -29.99
C LYS A 400 20.26 7.81 -30.31
N ASP A 401 19.10 8.20 -30.84
CA ASP A 401 18.82 9.59 -31.21
C ASP A 401 18.15 10.37 -30.04
N ASP A 402 17.91 9.72 -28.90
CA ASP A 402 17.34 10.33 -27.71
C ASP A 402 18.42 10.72 -26.70
N PRO A 403 18.67 12.01 -26.47
CA PRO A 403 19.66 12.44 -25.50
C PRO A 403 19.24 12.15 -24.06
N ASN A 404 18.03 11.64 -23.81
CA ASN A 404 17.55 11.28 -22.47
C ASN A 404 17.74 9.80 -22.11
N ALA A 405 18.16 8.96 -23.05
CA ALA A 405 18.53 7.58 -22.79
C ALA A 405 20.05 7.47 -22.64
N ILE A 406 20.53 6.94 -21.51
CA ILE A 406 21.96 6.78 -21.26
C ILE A 406 22.25 5.31 -20.95
N PHE A 407 23.14 4.70 -21.72
CA PHE A 407 23.57 3.31 -21.56
C PHE A 407 24.91 3.27 -20.83
N LEU A 408 24.91 2.77 -19.60
CA LEU A 408 26.09 2.64 -18.75
C LEU A 408 26.49 1.18 -18.64
N ASN A 409 27.79 0.95 -18.66
CA ASN A 409 28.37 -0.32 -18.28
C ASN A 409 29.28 -0.12 -17.08
N ILE A 410 29.12 -0.94 -16.04
CA ILE A 410 30.13 -1.05 -14.97
C ILE A 410 30.71 -2.47 -15.00
N ILE A 411 32.03 -2.56 -15.20
CA ILE A 411 32.76 -3.83 -15.22
C ILE A 411 33.38 -4.10 -13.85
N SER A 412 32.99 -5.22 -13.24
CA SER A 412 33.62 -5.81 -12.06
C SER A 412 34.70 -6.79 -12.51
N GLY A 413 35.95 -6.59 -12.09
CA GLY A 413 37.09 -7.41 -12.50
C GLY A 413 38.38 -6.59 -12.74
N SER A 414 39.44 -7.26 -13.21
CA SER A 414 40.75 -6.64 -13.49
C SER A 414 40.69 -5.74 -14.76
N PRO A 415 41.75 -4.96 -15.10
CA PRO A 415 41.68 -3.90 -16.10
C PRO A 415 41.78 -4.41 -17.56
N LEU A 416 41.04 -5.47 -17.91
CA LEU A 416 40.97 -5.99 -19.28
C LEU A 416 39.96 -5.25 -20.16
N VAL A 417 39.47 -4.07 -19.74
CA VAL A 417 38.72 -3.11 -20.59
C VAL A 417 39.43 -2.87 -21.95
N LYS A 418 40.75 -3.04 -21.98
CA LYS A 418 41.61 -2.95 -23.17
C LYS A 418 41.45 -4.10 -24.18
N THR A 419 40.77 -5.20 -23.85
CA THR A 419 40.58 -6.36 -24.74
C THR A 419 39.27 -6.31 -25.54
N TYR A 420 38.31 -5.47 -25.14
CA TYR A 420 37.05 -5.31 -25.89
C TYR A 420 37.27 -4.59 -27.21
N SER A 421 36.60 -5.05 -28.26
CA SER A 421 36.70 -4.43 -29.58
C SER A 421 36.06 -3.04 -29.57
N LYS A 422 36.49 -2.17 -30.50
CA LYS A 422 35.83 -0.88 -30.73
C LYS A 422 34.32 -1.04 -30.97
N ALA A 423 33.90 -2.16 -31.58
CA ALA A 423 32.50 -2.45 -31.86
C ALA A 423 31.69 -2.82 -30.61
N ASP A 424 32.31 -3.49 -29.63
CA ASP A 424 31.69 -3.82 -28.34
C ASP A 424 31.52 -2.55 -27.50
N LYS A 425 32.53 -1.68 -27.50
CA LYS A 425 32.46 -0.42 -26.76
C LYS A 425 31.31 0.49 -27.21
N MET A 426 30.84 0.36 -28.45
CA MET A 426 29.69 1.14 -28.96
C MET A 426 28.34 0.74 -28.37
N ALA A 427 28.24 -0.42 -27.68
CA ALA A 427 27.01 -0.87 -27.03
C ALA A 427 26.60 0.01 -25.84
N TYR A 428 27.51 0.81 -25.29
CA TYR A 428 27.30 1.69 -24.15
C TYR A 428 27.79 3.10 -24.47
N ASP A 429 27.24 4.10 -23.78
CA ASP A 429 27.72 5.49 -23.86
C ASP A 429 28.94 5.69 -22.95
N PHE A 430 28.93 5.01 -21.80
CA PHE A 430 30.03 5.02 -20.84
C PHE A 430 30.36 3.61 -20.39
N ILE A 431 31.66 3.32 -20.31
CA ILE A 431 32.20 2.10 -19.71
C ILE A 431 33.00 2.56 -18.49
N LEU A 432 32.61 2.04 -17.33
CA LEU A 432 32.99 2.55 -16.03
C LEU A 432 33.54 1.42 -15.15
N HIS A 433 34.43 1.78 -14.22
CA HIS A 433 35.16 0.82 -13.39
C HIS A 433 35.24 1.30 -11.92
N PRO A 434 35.13 0.39 -10.94
CA PRO A 434 35.44 0.69 -9.55
C PRO A 434 36.93 1.01 -9.38
N ARG A 435 37.27 1.95 -8.48
CA ARG A 435 38.67 2.40 -8.28
C ARG A 435 39.49 1.42 -7.45
N SER A 436 38.83 0.54 -6.70
CA SER A 436 39.46 -0.45 -5.85
C SER A 436 38.59 -1.68 -5.65
N LYS A 437 39.19 -2.79 -5.22
CA LYS A 437 38.47 -4.02 -4.85
C LYS A 437 37.46 -3.80 -3.71
N THR A 438 37.73 -2.86 -2.80
CA THR A 438 36.82 -2.50 -1.72
C THR A 438 35.56 -1.81 -2.24
N GLU A 439 35.73 -0.86 -3.16
CA GLU A 439 34.62 -0.15 -3.80
C GLU A 439 33.81 -1.05 -4.72
N GLU A 440 34.48 -1.93 -5.47
CA GLU A 440 33.85 -2.98 -6.24
C GLU A 440 32.96 -3.85 -5.34
N GLY A 441 33.50 -4.35 -4.22
CA GLY A 441 32.73 -5.14 -3.27
C GLY A 441 31.54 -4.38 -2.67
N ALA A 442 31.68 -3.08 -2.40
CA ALA A 442 30.58 -2.24 -1.94
C ALA A 442 29.50 -2.07 -3.02
N LEU A 443 29.91 -1.82 -4.26
CA LEU A 443 29.01 -1.65 -5.40
C LEU A 443 28.19 -2.92 -5.65
N LEU A 444 28.83 -4.09 -5.70
CA LEU A 444 28.16 -5.37 -5.91
C LEU A 444 27.15 -5.69 -4.80
N ARG A 445 27.48 -5.36 -3.53
CA ARG A 445 26.56 -5.52 -2.40
C ARG A 445 25.39 -4.55 -2.47
N ASN A 446 25.64 -3.28 -2.81
CA ASN A 446 24.62 -2.24 -2.87
C ASN A 446 23.62 -2.49 -4.00
N TYR A 447 24.12 -2.94 -5.15
CA TYR A 447 23.30 -3.31 -6.30
C TYR A 447 22.87 -4.78 -6.27
N ASN A 448 23.20 -5.56 -5.22
CA ASN A 448 22.84 -6.98 -5.13
C ASN A 448 23.09 -7.77 -6.43
N VAL A 449 24.27 -7.63 -7.03
CA VAL A 449 24.59 -8.33 -8.27
C VAL A 449 24.92 -9.79 -7.94
N LEU A 450 23.94 -10.68 -8.16
CA LEU A 450 24.07 -12.12 -7.90
C LEU A 450 24.56 -12.91 -9.12
N GLN A 451 24.24 -12.41 -10.32
CA GLN A 451 24.57 -13.01 -11.61
C GLN A 451 25.07 -11.94 -12.59
N TYR A 452 25.82 -12.37 -13.61
CA TYR A 452 26.20 -11.52 -14.73
C TYR A 452 25.63 -12.07 -16.04
N PRO A 453 25.26 -11.20 -17.00
CA PRO A 453 25.09 -9.76 -16.83
C PRO A 453 23.90 -9.44 -15.89
N THR A 454 23.89 -8.26 -15.26
CA THR A 454 22.69 -7.74 -14.60
C THR A 454 22.39 -6.35 -15.13
N VAL A 455 21.15 -6.11 -15.58
CA VAL A 455 20.70 -4.85 -16.17
C VAL A 455 19.69 -4.18 -15.27
N TYR A 456 19.90 -2.90 -14.98
CA TYR A 456 18.98 -2.01 -14.28
C TYR A 456 18.49 -0.92 -15.22
N VAL A 457 17.21 -0.58 -15.17
CA VAL A 457 16.65 0.60 -15.85
C VAL A 457 16.07 1.54 -14.82
N THR A 458 16.32 2.85 -14.98
CA THR A 458 15.75 3.87 -14.11
C THR A 458 14.67 4.70 -14.78
N ASP A 459 13.83 5.36 -13.98
CA ASP A 459 13.07 6.51 -14.45
C ASP A 459 13.95 7.78 -14.51
N GLY A 460 13.41 8.88 -15.04
CA GLY A 460 14.08 10.18 -15.04
C GLY A 460 14.35 10.77 -13.65
N GLY A 461 13.79 10.18 -12.59
CA GLY A 461 14.05 10.55 -11.20
C GLY A 461 15.14 9.70 -10.54
N SER A 462 15.90 8.92 -11.32
CA SER A 462 16.93 8.00 -10.84
C SER A 462 16.42 6.89 -9.93
N ARG A 463 15.15 6.47 -10.06
CA ARG A 463 14.61 5.28 -9.38
C ARG A 463 14.67 4.08 -10.30
N ILE A 464 15.10 2.94 -9.79
CA ILE A 464 15.13 1.68 -10.53
C ILE A 464 13.69 1.25 -10.77
N ILE A 465 13.31 1.04 -12.03
CA ILE A 465 11.96 0.60 -12.43
C ILE A 465 11.90 -0.89 -12.79
N THR A 466 13.02 -1.47 -13.21
CA THR A 466 13.14 -2.90 -13.51
C THR A 466 14.60 -3.32 -13.38
N SER A 467 14.81 -4.59 -13.05
CA SER A 467 16.10 -5.28 -13.13
C SER A 467 15.94 -6.58 -13.92
N GLN A 468 17.01 -7.05 -14.56
CA GLN A 468 17.08 -8.33 -15.26
C GLN A 468 18.44 -8.97 -14.98
N GLU A 469 18.44 -10.25 -14.65
CA GLU A 469 19.64 -11.02 -14.31
C GLU A 469 19.89 -12.11 -15.37
N GLY A 470 21.14 -12.33 -15.73
CA GLY A 470 21.54 -13.30 -16.75
C GLY A 470 21.37 -12.79 -18.18
N GLU A 471 21.69 -13.65 -19.15
CA GLU A 471 21.55 -13.31 -20.57
C GLU A 471 20.09 -13.02 -20.95
N LEU A 472 19.85 -11.88 -21.58
CA LEU A 472 18.51 -11.46 -21.98
C LEU A 472 17.97 -12.35 -23.11
N THR A 473 16.90 -13.08 -22.85
CA THR A 473 16.11 -13.76 -23.87
C THR A 473 15.48 -12.75 -24.84
N THR A 474 14.96 -13.24 -25.97
CA THR A 474 14.21 -12.37 -26.91
C THR A 474 13.01 -11.69 -26.26
N HIS A 475 12.29 -12.38 -25.37
CA HIS A 475 11.15 -11.80 -24.67
C HIS A 475 11.58 -10.70 -23.68
N GLU A 476 12.63 -10.94 -22.89
CA GLU A 476 13.16 -9.96 -21.93
C GLU A 476 13.75 -8.73 -22.63
N ARG A 477 14.40 -8.91 -23.80
CA ARG A 477 14.85 -7.78 -24.63
C ARG A 477 13.68 -6.90 -25.05
N LEU A 478 12.60 -7.49 -25.56
CA LEU A 478 11.41 -6.74 -25.98
C LEU A 478 10.73 -6.03 -24.79
N ALA A 479 10.64 -6.70 -23.64
CA ALA A 479 10.11 -6.10 -22.42
C ALA A 479 10.98 -4.92 -21.94
N LEU A 480 12.31 -5.05 -22.00
CA LEU A 480 13.24 -3.98 -21.63
C LEU A 480 13.09 -2.77 -22.57
N ILE A 481 12.91 -3.00 -23.87
CA ILE A 481 12.65 -1.95 -24.86
C ILE A 481 11.32 -1.24 -24.56
N ASP A 482 10.24 -1.96 -24.23
CA ASP A 482 8.97 -1.34 -23.82
C ASP A 482 9.15 -0.49 -22.55
N HIS A 483 9.88 -1.01 -21.55
CA HIS A 483 10.14 -0.29 -20.31
C HIS A 483 10.96 0.99 -20.54
N ILE A 484 12.06 0.92 -21.30
CA ILE A 484 12.89 2.10 -21.63
C ILE A 484 12.06 3.12 -22.42
N GLY A 485 11.37 2.66 -23.47
CA GLY A 485 10.53 3.52 -24.30
C GLY A 485 9.43 4.21 -23.50
N HIS A 486 8.78 3.48 -22.59
CA HIS A 486 7.78 4.05 -21.70
C HIS A 486 8.37 5.10 -20.77
N GLN A 487 9.54 4.86 -20.15
CA GLN A 487 10.17 5.88 -19.30
C GLN A 487 10.56 7.14 -20.06
N LEU A 488 11.06 6.99 -21.30
CA LEU A 488 11.36 8.13 -22.16
C LEU A 488 10.08 8.90 -22.52
N ALA A 489 9.00 8.20 -22.86
CA ALA A 489 7.70 8.82 -23.12
C ALA A 489 7.20 9.63 -21.90
N LEU A 490 7.39 9.14 -20.68
CA LEU A 490 7.03 9.84 -19.45
C LEU A 490 7.80 11.16 -19.22
N LEU A 491 8.92 11.40 -19.92
CA LEU A 491 9.64 12.66 -19.88
C LEU A 491 9.01 13.76 -20.75
N HIS A 492 8.12 13.40 -21.67
CA HIS A 492 7.39 14.37 -22.49
C HIS A 492 6.25 15.01 -21.72
N ASP A 493 5.97 16.29 -21.94
CA ASP A 493 4.83 16.95 -21.32
C ASP A 493 4.22 18.03 -22.23
N GLY A 494 2.95 18.37 -21.97
CA GLY A 494 2.14 19.25 -22.80
C GLY A 494 1.44 18.50 -23.96
N PRO A 495 1.02 19.23 -25.01
CA PRO A 495 1.15 20.67 -25.19
C PRO A 495 0.29 21.46 -24.20
N TYR A 496 0.83 22.57 -23.70
CA TYR A 496 0.06 23.59 -22.98
C TYR A 496 -0.30 24.70 -23.95
N VAL A 497 -1.60 24.87 -24.22
CA VAL A 497 -2.11 25.84 -25.21
C VAL A 497 -2.73 27.01 -24.44
N LEU A 498 -2.06 28.15 -24.45
CA LEU A 498 -2.42 29.33 -23.66
C LEU A 498 -2.82 30.49 -24.58
N ASN A 499 -4.00 31.04 -24.37
CA ASN A 499 -4.50 32.19 -25.11
C ASN A 499 -4.04 33.50 -24.46
N SER A 500 -3.67 34.47 -25.30
CA SER A 500 -3.30 35.83 -24.91
C SER A 500 -3.81 36.83 -25.95
N ASP A 501 -3.72 38.13 -25.62
CA ASP A 501 -4.06 39.22 -26.56
C ASP A 501 -3.17 39.21 -27.81
N GLN A 502 -2.00 38.57 -27.75
CA GLN A 502 -1.02 38.48 -28.84
C GLN A 502 -1.12 37.17 -29.64
N GLY A 503 -2.18 36.39 -29.42
CA GLY A 503 -2.41 35.07 -30.03
C GLY A 503 -2.25 33.91 -29.05
N THR A 504 -2.22 32.69 -29.59
CA THR A 504 -2.18 31.45 -28.78
C THR A 504 -0.77 30.86 -28.75
N ASP A 505 -0.18 30.77 -27.57
CA ASP A 505 1.13 30.16 -27.33
C ASP A 505 0.98 28.66 -27.03
N VAL A 506 1.91 27.86 -27.53
CA VAL A 506 1.97 26.42 -27.32
C VAL A 506 3.32 26.04 -26.74
N TYR A 507 3.30 25.32 -25.63
CA TYR A 507 4.49 24.85 -24.93
C TYR A 507 4.53 23.32 -24.87
N THR A 508 5.63 22.72 -25.33
CA THR A 508 5.91 21.27 -25.21
C THR A 508 7.24 21.05 -24.53
N ILE A 509 7.33 20.00 -23.73
CA ILE A 509 8.54 19.69 -22.94
C ILE A 509 9.03 18.29 -23.27
N HIS A 510 10.35 18.17 -23.38
CA HIS A 510 11.08 16.94 -23.69
C HIS A 510 12.21 16.75 -22.67
N GLY A 511 11.91 16.10 -21.55
CA GLY A 511 12.82 16.04 -20.41
C GLY A 511 13.03 17.45 -19.83
N ASN A 512 14.24 18.00 -19.96
CA ASN A 512 14.57 19.35 -19.51
C ASN A 512 14.57 20.41 -20.63
N ARG A 513 14.17 20.04 -21.85
CA ARG A 513 14.07 20.97 -22.98
C ARG A 513 12.65 21.50 -23.13
N LEU A 514 12.51 22.81 -23.19
CA LEU A 514 11.26 23.49 -23.55
C LEU A 514 11.27 23.83 -25.05
N GLU A 515 10.14 23.58 -25.70
CA GLU A 515 9.82 24.07 -27.04
C GLU A 515 8.60 24.98 -26.96
N GLU A 516 8.70 26.17 -27.54
CA GLU A 516 7.66 27.21 -27.52
C GLU A 516 7.40 27.68 -28.96
N TYR A 517 6.13 27.73 -29.36
CA TYR A 517 5.71 28.22 -30.67
C TYR A 517 4.28 28.79 -30.64
N LYS A 518 3.92 29.54 -31.68
CA LYS A 518 2.55 30.06 -31.85
C LYS A 518 1.67 29.02 -32.55
N LEU A 519 0.42 28.88 -32.10
CA LEU A 519 -0.56 27.98 -32.73
C LEU A 519 -0.76 28.36 -34.20
N GLU A 520 -0.61 27.37 -35.08
CA GLU A 520 -0.77 27.55 -36.51
C GLU A 520 -2.22 27.84 -36.92
N LYS A 521 -2.41 28.35 -38.16
CA LYS A 521 -3.75 28.64 -38.72
C LYS A 521 -4.64 27.42 -38.84
N ASN A 522 -4.07 26.22 -39.02
CA ASN A 522 -4.81 24.95 -39.05
C ASN A 522 -5.33 24.54 -37.65
N ARG A 523 -4.84 25.19 -36.59
CA ARG A 523 -5.18 24.95 -35.18
C ARG A 523 -5.00 23.51 -34.74
N ILE A 524 -3.97 22.80 -35.23
CA ILE A 524 -3.68 21.42 -34.83
C ILE A 524 -2.46 21.38 -33.92
N VAL A 525 -2.53 20.61 -32.83
CA VAL A 525 -1.39 20.31 -31.97
C VAL A 525 -1.07 18.82 -31.96
N SER A 526 0.20 18.47 -31.78
CA SER A 526 0.66 17.08 -31.64
C SER A 526 0.85 16.74 -30.17
N VAL A 527 0.34 15.59 -29.73
CA VAL A 527 0.39 15.14 -28.34
C VAL A 527 1.10 13.79 -28.26
N SER A 528 2.09 13.67 -27.38
CA SER A 528 2.79 12.41 -27.12
C SER A 528 1.87 11.37 -26.48
N THR A 529 2.27 10.10 -26.53
CA THR A 529 1.56 8.99 -25.87
C THR A 529 2.46 8.31 -24.84
N ASP A 530 1.99 7.26 -24.17
CA ASP A 530 2.80 6.36 -23.35
C ASP A 530 3.78 5.48 -24.16
N ILE A 531 3.65 5.47 -25.48
CA ILE A 531 4.48 4.71 -26.41
C ILE A 531 5.52 5.66 -27.02
N TYR A 532 6.79 5.28 -26.92
CA TYR A 532 7.91 6.08 -27.40
C TYR A 532 7.76 6.48 -28.88
N LYS A 533 7.97 7.78 -29.17
CA LYS A 533 7.83 8.40 -30.50
C LYS A 533 6.46 8.28 -31.16
N LYS A 534 5.43 7.80 -30.45
CA LYS A 534 4.06 7.78 -30.97
C LYS A 534 3.30 9.00 -30.45
N ASN A 535 2.72 9.74 -31.39
CA ASN A 535 1.91 10.92 -31.13
C ASN A 535 0.52 10.77 -31.77
N PHE A 536 -0.42 11.61 -31.35
CA PHE A 536 -1.70 11.81 -32.02
C PHE A 536 -1.95 13.31 -32.23
N LEU A 537 -2.73 13.63 -33.27
CA LEU A 537 -3.05 15.01 -33.63
C LEU A 537 -4.39 15.42 -33.02
N VAL A 538 -4.45 16.63 -32.49
CA VAL A 538 -5.64 17.20 -31.85
C VAL A 538 -5.98 18.54 -32.53
N PRO A 539 -7.10 18.61 -33.26
CA PRO A 539 -7.65 19.87 -33.72
C PRO A 539 -8.22 20.67 -32.54
N ILE A 540 -7.75 21.90 -32.35
CA ILE A 540 -8.25 22.82 -31.32
C ILE A 540 -9.59 23.40 -31.78
N GLN A 541 -10.61 23.23 -30.95
CA GLN A 541 -11.97 23.67 -31.21
C GLN A 541 -12.03 25.20 -31.34
N PRO A 542 -12.70 25.73 -32.37
CA PRO A 542 -12.85 27.17 -32.53
C PRO A 542 -13.74 27.78 -31.45
N LYS A 543 -14.71 27.00 -30.94
CA LYS A 543 -15.68 27.41 -29.94
C LYS A 543 -15.97 26.24 -29.00
N LEU A 544 -15.94 26.52 -27.70
CA LEU A 544 -16.34 25.59 -26.64
C LEU A 544 -17.79 25.88 -26.24
N ALA A 545 -18.56 24.85 -25.93
CA ALA A 545 -19.97 24.96 -25.55
C ALA A 545 -20.25 24.17 -24.27
N ILE A 546 -21.19 24.66 -23.46
CA ILE A 546 -21.70 23.93 -22.30
C ILE A 546 -22.60 22.80 -22.80
N GLU A 547 -22.32 21.58 -22.33
CA GLU A 547 -23.06 20.39 -22.74
C GLU A 547 -24.33 20.19 -21.90
N PRO A 548 -25.42 19.62 -22.48
CA PRO A 548 -26.57 19.20 -21.70
C PRO A 548 -26.18 18.27 -20.54
N CYS A 549 -27.00 18.22 -19.50
CA CYS A 549 -26.79 17.31 -18.37
C CYS A 549 -27.79 16.12 -18.35
N VAL A 550 -28.62 16.00 -19.40
CA VAL A 550 -29.61 14.92 -19.55
C VAL A 550 -29.53 14.39 -20.98
N PHE A 551 -29.35 13.07 -21.11
CA PHE A 551 -29.31 12.37 -22.39
C PHE A 551 -30.20 11.13 -22.37
N GLU A 552 -30.68 10.76 -23.55
CA GLU A 552 -31.30 9.45 -23.76
C GLU A 552 -30.28 8.32 -23.61
N LYS A 553 -30.79 7.12 -23.33
CA LYS A 553 -29.95 5.93 -23.16
C LYS A 553 -29.36 5.49 -24.51
N PRO A 554 -28.02 5.36 -24.66
CA PRO A 554 -27.39 4.76 -25.84
C PRO A 554 -27.45 3.22 -25.80
N ASP A 555 -27.19 2.57 -26.94
CA ASP A 555 -27.14 1.10 -27.04
C ASP A 555 -26.06 0.50 -26.12
N LYS A 556 -24.92 1.19 -26.03
CA LYS A 556 -23.79 0.83 -25.18
C LYS A 556 -23.12 2.07 -24.61
N LEU A 557 -22.69 1.98 -23.36
CA LEU A 557 -22.02 3.04 -22.61
C LEU A 557 -20.87 2.44 -21.81
N LEU A 558 -19.66 2.96 -21.98
CA LEU A 558 -18.50 2.62 -21.13
C LEU A 558 -18.25 3.75 -20.13
N VAL A 559 -17.92 3.41 -18.89
CA VAL A 559 -17.71 4.38 -17.79
C VAL A 559 -16.39 4.08 -17.08
N LEU A 560 -15.61 5.13 -16.85
CA LEU A 560 -14.35 5.15 -16.10
C LEU A 560 -14.32 6.37 -15.18
N SER A 561 -13.61 6.27 -14.06
CA SER A 561 -13.34 7.39 -13.15
C SER A 561 -11.91 7.30 -12.62
N ASP A 562 -11.39 8.38 -12.01
CA ASP A 562 -10.18 8.34 -11.20
C ASP A 562 -8.93 7.81 -11.96
N ILE A 563 -8.85 8.10 -13.27
CA ILE A 563 -7.69 7.72 -14.09
C ILE A 563 -6.42 8.41 -13.60
N GLU A 564 -6.50 9.61 -13.02
CA GLU A 564 -5.40 10.29 -12.32
C GLU A 564 -4.10 10.33 -13.15
N GLY A 565 -4.19 10.74 -14.42
CA GLY A 565 -3.04 10.82 -15.32
C GLY A 565 -2.38 9.48 -15.70
N ASN A 566 -3.05 8.32 -15.52
CA ASN A 566 -2.56 7.00 -15.93
C ASN A 566 -2.92 6.67 -17.39
N PHE A 567 -2.31 7.39 -18.34
CA PHE A 567 -2.64 7.27 -19.78
C PHE A 567 -2.53 5.85 -20.35
N LYS A 568 -1.48 5.09 -20.00
CA LYS A 568 -1.31 3.68 -20.47
C LYS A 568 -2.50 2.81 -20.08
N ALA A 569 -3.02 2.95 -18.85
CA ALA A 569 -4.19 2.23 -18.38
C ALA A 569 -5.45 2.66 -19.13
N PHE A 570 -5.67 3.98 -19.23
CA PHE A 570 -6.80 4.56 -19.95
C PHE A 570 -6.86 4.09 -21.40
N ARG A 571 -5.76 4.28 -22.16
CA ARG A 571 -5.64 3.82 -23.54
C ARG A 571 -5.93 2.34 -23.69
N LYS A 572 -5.30 1.49 -22.86
CA LYS A 572 -5.46 0.02 -22.98
C LYS A 572 -6.89 -0.42 -22.71
N ILE A 573 -7.58 0.14 -21.72
CA ILE A 573 -8.99 -0.17 -21.46
C ILE A 573 -9.86 0.24 -22.64
N LEU A 574 -9.67 1.47 -23.15
CA LEU A 574 -10.46 1.97 -24.28
C LEU A 574 -10.24 1.11 -25.54
N GLN A 575 -9.01 0.69 -25.81
CA GLN A 575 -8.69 -0.20 -26.94
C GLN A 575 -9.28 -1.60 -26.76
N ALA A 576 -9.13 -2.21 -25.57
CA ALA A 576 -9.65 -3.53 -25.27
C ALA A 576 -11.19 -3.59 -25.40
N ASN A 577 -11.88 -2.48 -25.14
CA ASN A 577 -13.33 -2.37 -25.25
C ASN A 577 -13.82 -1.73 -26.56
N GLY A 578 -12.92 -1.53 -27.52
CA GLY A 578 -13.23 -1.01 -28.85
C GLY A 578 -13.78 0.42 -28.85
N VAL A 579 -13.47 1.23 -27.83
CA VAL A 579 -13.84 2.65 -27.78
C VAL A 579 -12.92 3.46 -28.68
N ILE A 580 -11.64 3.10 -28.73
CA ILE A 580 -10.65 3.69 -29.62
C ILE A 580 -9.90 2.62 -30.41
N ASP A 581 -9.43 2.99 -31.61
CA ASP A 581 -8.59 2.13 -32.44
C ASP A 581 -7.10 2.18 -32.04
N ASN A 582 -6.24 1.53 -32.83
CA ASN A 582 -4.78 1.55 -32.61
C ASN A 582 -4.15 2.93 -32.84
N ASN A 583 -4.83 3.84 -33.54
CA ASN A 583 -4.40 5.21 -33.83
C ASN A 583 -5.00 6.23 -32.85
N LEU A 584 -5.71 5.78 -31.81
CA LEU A 584 -6.38 6.61 -30.81
C LEU A 584 -7.54 7.43 -31.38
N ASN A 585 -8.18 6.93 -32.43
CA ASN A 585 -9.41 7.51 -32.99
C ASN A 585 -10.62 6.81 -32.39
N TRP A 586 -11.72 7.56 -32.25
CA TRP A 586 -13.02 7.00 -31.87
C TRP A 586 -13.42 5.83 -32.78
N SER A 587 -13.77 4.70 -32.17
CA SER A 587 -14.24 3.49 -32.86
C SER A 587 -15.50 2.90 -32.22
N TYR A 588 -16.17 3.66 -31.34
CA TYR A 588 -17.31 3.18 -30.57
C TYR A 588 -18.69 3.40 -31.23
N GLY A 589 -18.72 3.91 -32.47
CA GLY A 589 -19.96 4.20 -33.20
C GLY A 589 -20.85 5.20 -32.46
N THR A 590 -22.14 4.89 -32.33
CA THR A 590 -23.14 5.67 -31.57
C THR A 590 -23.09 5.43 -30.06
N GLY A 591 -22.14 4.62 -29.57
CA GLY A 591 -21.97 4.37 -28.15
C GLY A 591 -21.50 5.62 -27.39
N HIS A 592 -21.62 5.59 -26.07
CA HIS A 592 -21.13 6.69 -25.23
C HIS A 592 -19.92 6.26 -24.38
N LEU A 593 -19.05 7.21 -24.03
CA LEU A 593 -18.02 7.09 -23.00
C LEU A 593 -18.32 8.11 -21.89
N VAL A 594 -18.25 7.72 -20.63
CA VAL A 594 -18.34 8.63 -19.48
C VAL A 594 -17.03 8.60 -18.70
N CYS A 595 -16.43 9.78 -18.55
CA CYS A 595 -15.29 10.08 -17.69
C CYS A 595 -15.81 10.73 -16.41
N ASN A 596 -15.96 9.96 -15.33
CA ASN A 596 -16.64 10.36 -14.10
C ASN A 596 -15.69 10.94 -13.01
N GLY A 597 -14.94 11.97 -13.40
CA GLY A 597 -14.09 12.78 -12.50
C GLY A 597 -12.70 12.20 -12.20
N ASP A 598 -11.80 13.07 -11.75
CA ASP A 598 -10.43 12.79 -11.31
C ASP A 598 -9.53 12.18 -12.40
N PHE A 599 -9.46 12.85 -13.55
CA PHE A 599 -8.54 12.50 -14.64
C PHE A 599 -7.20 13.24 -14.55
N VAL A 600 -7.09 14.19 -13.63
CA VAL A 600 -5.87 14.97 -13.32
C VAL A 600 -5.16 14.48 -12.04
N ASP A 601 -4.02 15.09 -11.71
CA ASP A 601 -3.17 14.77 -10.55
C ASP A 601 -2.55 13.37 -10.51
N ARG A 602 -1.66 13.18 -9.52
CA ARG A 602 -0.90 11.96 -9.16
C ARG A 602 -0.02 11.34 -10.27
N GLY A 603 -0.61 10.92 -11.38
CA GLY A 603 0.06 10.32 -12.52
C GLY A 603 1.00 11.28 -13.26
N LYS A 604 1.72 10.73 -14.25
CA LYS A 604 2.73 11.45 -15.03
C LYS A 604 2.25 11.82 -16.44
N GLN A 605 1.01 11.49 -16.82
CA GLN A 605 0.48 11.68 -18.19
C GLN A 605 -0.94 12.30 -18.23
N VAL A 606 -1.20 13.28 -17.36
CA VAL A 606 -2.43 14.06 -17.30
C VAL A 606 -2.76 14.74 -18.64
N MET A 607 -1.79 15.42 -19.27
CA MET A 607 -2.05 16.16 -20.51
C MET A 607 -2.45 15.24 -21.65
N GLU A 608 -1.80 14.08 -21.77
CA GLU A 608 -2.13 13.06 -22.75
C GLU A 608 -3.55 12.53 -22.56
N VAL A 609 -3.96 12.30 -21.30
CA VAL A 609 -5.33 11.89 -20.95
C VAL A 609 -6.35 12.95 -21.37
N LEU A 610 -6.16 14.20 -20.95
CA LEU A 610 -7.11 15.28 -21.22
C LEU A 610 -7.21 15.58 -22.72
N TRP A 611 -6.08 15.61 -23.44
CA TRP A 611 -6.09 15.84 -24.89
C TRP A 611 -6.74 14.70 -25.67
N LEU A 612 -6.56 13.45 -25.23
CA LEU A 612 -7.26 12.33 -25.85
C LEU A 612 -8.77 12.46 -25.65
N ILE A 613 -9.23 12.78 -24.45
CA ILE A 613 -10.67 12.99 -24.19
C ILE A 613 -11.20 14.16 -25.01
N TYR A 614 -10.48 15.29 -25.05
CA TYR A 614 -10.82 16.46 -25.85
C TYR A 614 -11.01 16.12 -27.32
N LYS A 615 -10.10 15.32 -27.90
CA LYS A 615 -10.19 14.82 -29.28
C LYS A 615 -11.40 13.90 -29.46
N LEU A 616 -11.57 12.91 -28.58
CA LEU A 616 -12.64 11.92 -28.68
C LEU A 616 -14.03 12.54 -28.53
N GLU A 617 -14.19 13.64 -27.79
CA GLU A 617 -15.47 14.37 -27.72
C GLU A 617 -15.96 14.82 -29.10
N GLN A 618 -15.07 15.26 -29.98
CA GLN A 618 -15.44 15.69 -31.33
C GLN A 618 -15.73 14.49 -32.23
N GLU A 619 -14.82 13.52 -32.24
CA GLU A 619 -14.94 12.33 -33.09
C GLU A 619 -16.19 11.50 -32.74
N ALA A 620 -16.53 11.42 -31.45
CA ALA A 620 -17.73 10.74 -31.01
C ALA A 620 -18.99 11.44 -31.53
N LYS A 621 -19.08 12.78 -31.41
CA LYS A 621 -20.22 13.55 -31.92
C LYS A 621 -20.38 13.40 -33.43
N GLU A 622 -19.28 13.43 -34.19
CA GLU A 622 -19.28 13.22 -35.65
C GLU A 622 -19.78 11.82 -36.02
N ALA A 623 -19.48 10.81 -35.20
CA ALA A 623 -19.94 9.42 -35.38
C ALA A 623 -21.36 9.16 -34.82
N GLY A 624 -22.03 10.17 -34.26
CA GLY A 624 -23.34 10.04 -33.61
C GLY A 624 -23.31 9.40 -32.22
N GLY A 625 -22.12 9.25 -31.62
CA GLY A 625 -21.90 8.88 -30.23
C GLY A 625 -21.62 10.09 -29.34
N TYR A 626 -21.08 9.85 -28.16
CA TYR A 626 -20.76 10.94 -27.22
C TYR A 626 -19.64 10.59 -26.24
N VAL A 627 -18.85 11.59 -25.84
CA VAL A 627 -17.98 11.52 -24.66
C VAL A 627 -18.50 12.52 -23.64
N HIS A 628 -18.77 12.04 -22.44
CA HIS A 628 -19.26 12.82 -21.31
C HIS A 628 -18.15 12.96 -20.28
N PHE A 629 -17.88 14.19 -19.84
CA PHE A 629 -16.95 14.45 -18.74
C PHE A 629 -17.71 15.04 -17.55
N VAL A 630 -17.61 14.38 -16.41
CA VAL A 630 -18.11 14.87 -15.11
C VAL A 630 -16.89 15.32 -14.31
N LEU A 631 -16.91 16.53 -13.75
CA LEU A 631 -15.80 17.02 -12.93
C LEU A 631 -15.73 16.32 -11.58
N GLY A 632 -14.53 15.89 -11.20
CA GLY A 632 -14.20 15.42 -9.87
C GLY A 632 -13.62 16.51 -8.99
N ASN A 633 -13.21 16.14 -7.78
CA ASN A 633 -12.62 17.11 -6.87
C ASN A 633 -11.22 17.55 -7.32
N HIS A 634 -10.46 16.67 -7.97
CA HIS A 634 -9.11 17.01 -8.41
C HIS A 634 -9.13 18.08 -9.52
N GLU A 635 -10.10 18.07 -10.43
CA GLU A 635 -10.26 19.17 -11.40
C GLU A 635 -10.55 20.51 -10.70
N ILE A 636 -11.46 20.53 -9.72
CA ILE A 636 -11.78 21.74 -8.95
C ILE A 636 -10.56 22.23 -8.14
N MET A 637 -9.80 21.32 -7.54
CA MET A 637 -8.55 21.66 -6.84
C MET A 637 -7.55 22.33 -7.78
N ASN A 638 -7.37 21.76 -8.97
CA ASN A 638 -6.44 22.27 -9.98
C ASN A 638 -6.81 23.68 -10.45
N PHE A 639 -8.10 23.94 -10.70
CA PHE A 639 -8.60 25.28 -11.05
C PHE A 639 -8.29 26.35 -10.00
N ASN A 640 -8.28 25.97 -8.71
CA ASN A 640 -8.06 26.90 -7.60
C ASN A 640 -6.59 26.91 -7.12
N GLY A 641 -5.67 26.31 -7.88
CA GLY A 641 -4.24 26.30 -7.54
C GLY A 641 -3.89 25.41 -6.35
N ASP A 642 -4.76 24.47 -5.96
CA ASP A 642 -4.46 23.49 -4.94
C ASP A 642 -3.63 22.34 -5.51
N ILE A 643 -2.31 22.50 -5.42
CA ILE A 643 -1.31 21.63 -6.04
C ILE A 643 -0.81 20.50 -5.13
N ARG A 644 -1.58 20.13 -4.08
CA ARG A 644 -1.18 19.11 -3.10
C ARG A 644 -0.95 17.73 -3.74
N TYR A 645 -1.73 17.38 -4.75
CA TYR A 645 -1.65 16.07 -5.43
C TYR A 645 -1.04 16.12 -6.83
N VAL A 646 -0.72 17.32 -7.33
CA VAL A 646 -0.04 17.52 -8.60
C VAL A 646 1.34 16.88 -8.56
N ASN A 647 1.61 15.99 -9.52
CA ASN A 647 2.91 15.34 -9.66
C ASN A 647 4.03 16.38 -9.83
N ALA A 648 5.19 16.13 -9.21
CA ALA A 648 6.34 17.05 -9.28
C ALA A 648 6.79 17.37 -10.72
N LYS A 649 6.57 16.44 -11.66
CA LYS A 649 6.80 16.65 -13.10
C LYS A 649 6.17 17.96 -13.58
N TYR A 650 4.89 18.18 -13.29
CA TYR A 650 4.17 19.36 -13.79
C TYR A 650 4.61 20.68 -13.15
N LYS A 651 5.10 20.62 -11.90
CA LYS A 651 5.70 21.78 -11.23
C LYS A 651 7.02 22.16 -11.91
N ASN A 652 7.82 21.17 -12.28
CA ASN A 652 9.04 21.39 -13.07
C ASN A 652 8.71 21.92 -14.47
N SER A 653 7.67 21.38 -15.11
CA SER A 653 7.20 21.88 -16.41
C SER A 653 6.79 23.34 -16.36
N ALA A 654 5.98 23.72 -15.37
CA ALA A 654 5.58 25.10 -15.15
C ALA A 654 6.80 26.02 -14.92
N ALA A 655 7.78 25.56 -14.12
CA ALA A 655 9.03 26.28 -13.91
C ALA A 655 9.85 26.47 -15.19
N LEU A 656 9.93 25.46 -16.07
CA LEU A 656 10.57 25.58 -17.39
C LEU A 656 9.86 26.61 -18.28
N ILE A 657 8.52 26.60 -18.28
CA ILE A 657 7.67 27.57 -18.99
C ILE A 657 7.72 28.97 -18.34
N LYS A 658 8.32 29.09 -17.15
CA LYS A 658 8.38 30.31 -16.34
C LYS A 658 6.98 30.83 -15.97
N LYS A 659 6.10 29.90 -15.60
CA LYS A 659 4.74 30.19 -15.14
C LYS A 659 4.40 29.38 -13.89
N ASP A 660 3.39 29.81 -13.16
CA ASP A 660 2.83 29.00 -12.08
C ASP A 660 1.98 27.87 -12.66
N TYR A 661 2.01 26.70 -12.02
CA TYR A 661 1.23 25.54 -12.48
C TYR A 661 -0.26 25.86 -12.64
N SER A 662 -0.83 26.68 -11.75
CA SER A 662 -2.23 27.10 -11.82
C SER A 662 -2.57 27.76 -13.16
N THR A 663 -1.64 28.49 -13.78
CA THR A 663 -1.87 29.13 -15.09
C THR A 663 -1.98 28.14 -16.24
N LEU A 664 -1.43 26.93 -16.09
CA LEU A 664 -1.50 25.89 -17.12
C LEU A 664 -2.91 25.27 -17.20
N MET A 665 -3.68 25.38 -16.11
CA MET A 665 -5.05 24.87 -15.98
C MET A 665 -6.10 25.99 -15.81
N ALA A 666 -5.71 27.25 -15.95
CA ALA A 666 -6.55 28.42 -15.72
C ALA A 666 -7.48 28.75 -16.91
N GLU A 667 -8.33 29.76 -16.74
CA GLU A 667 -9.30 30.25 -17.73
C GLU A 667 -8.68 30.75 -19.05
N ASN A 668 -7.37 30.99 -19.11
CA ASN A 668 -6.68 31.34 -20.34
C ASN A 668 -6.05 30.12 -21.05
N SER A 669 -6.02 28.94 -20.43
CA SER A 669 -5.58 27.71 -21.08
C SER A 669 -6.74 27.03 -21.83
N GLU A 670 -6.44 26.39 -22.96
CA GLU A 670 -7.47 25.70 -23.75
C GLU A 670 -8.14 24.57 -22.95
N ILE A 671 -7.34 23.80 -22.21
CA ILE A 671 -7.84 22.72 -21.35
C ILE A 671 -8.64 23.26 -20.16
N GLY A 672 -8.21 24.35 -19.52
CA GLY A 672 -8.96 24.98 -18.43
C GLY A 672 -10.31 25.50 -18.90
N ARG A 673 -10.34 26.18 -20.06
CA ARG A 673 -11.60 26.62 -20.72
C ARG A 673 -12.49 25.46 -21.13
N TRP A 674 -11.91 24.36 -21.61
CA TRP A 674 -12.68 23.18 -22.00
C TRP A 674 -13.29 22.49 -20.78
N LEU A 675 -12.50 22.24 -19.73
CA LEU A 675 -13.01 21.64 -18.49
C LEU A 675 -14.06 22.52 -17.79
N SER A 676 -13.98 23.85 -17.92
CA SER A 676 -14.99 24.74 -17.33
C SER A 676 -16.37 24.65 -17.99
N THR A 677 -16.49 24.01 -19.16
CA THR A 677 -17.78 23.73 -19.80
C THR A 677 -18.49 22.50 -19.24
N LYS A 678 -17.80 21.68 -18.42
CA LYS A 678 -18.26 20.35 -18.03
C LYS A 678 -19.24 20.38 -16.85
N ASN A 679 -20.03 19.31 -16.75
CA ASN A 679 -21.03 19.13 -15.70
C ASN A 679 -20.41 18.47 -14.47
N ILE A 680 -21.08 18.58 -13.32
CA ILE A 680 -20.73 17.90 -12.05
C ILE A 680 -21.71 16.77 -11.72
N VAL A 681 -22.90 16.80 -12.34
CA VAL A 681 -23.91 15.75 -12.29
C VAL A 681 -24.51 15.54 -13.68
N LEU A 682 -24.70 14.30 -14.07
CA LEU A 682 -25.13 13.92 -15.42
C LEU A 682 -26.15 12.79 -15.35
N LYS A 683 -27.22 12.86 -16.14
CA LYS A 683 -28.19 11.78 -16.30
C LYS A 683 -28.14 11.23 -17.72
N ILE A 684 -27.99 9.91 -17.85
CA ILE A 684 -28.13 9.20 -19.13
C ILE A 684 -29.14 8.07 -18.94
N GLY A 685 -30.31 8.17 -19.59
CA GLY A 685 -31.41 7.24 -19.40
C GLY A 685 -31.81 7.12 -17.92
N ALA A 686 -31.69 5.91 -17.37
CA ALA A 686 -32.03 5.60 -15.97
C ALA A 686 -30.80 5.59 -15.03
N VAL A 687 -29.69 6.23 -15.40
CA VAL A 687 -28.45 6.27 -14.60
C VAL A 687 -28.03 7.69 -14.33
N LEU A 688 -27.69 7.98 -13.07
CA LEU A 688 -27.11 9.25 -12.63
C LEU A 688 -25.60 9.08 -12.39
N PHE A 689 -24.79 9.97 -12.93
CA PHE A 689 -23.34 10.02 -12.78
C PHE A 689 -22.97 11.25 -11.95
N VAL A 690 -22.14 11.02 -10.93
CA VAL A 690 -21.62 12.04 -10.02
C VAL A 690 -20.30 11.51 -9.47
N HIS A 691 -19.29 12.37 -9.28
CA HIS A 691 -17.97 11.87 -8.88
C HIS A 691 -17.95 11.29 -7.46
N GLY A 692 -18.36 12.04 -6.43
CA GLY A 692 -18.43 11.57 -5.04
C GLY A 692 -19.79 10.93 -4.68
N GLY A 693 -20.85 11.73 -4.74
CA GLY A 693 -22.21 11.30 -4.40
C GLY A 693 -23.15 12.46 -4.07
N ILE A 694 -24.45 12.20 -3.99
CA ILE A 694 -25.46 13.18 -3.57
C ILE A 694 -25.78 12.98 -2.08
N SER A 695 -25.42 13.97 -1.26
CA SER A 695 -25.75 14.00 0.18
C SER A 695 -27.23 14.33 0.42
N ASP A 696 -27.71 14.04 1.63
CA ASP A 696 -29.02 14.47 2.12
C ASP A 696 -29.17 15.99 2.02
N LYS A 697 -28.12 16.75 2.38
CA LYS A 697 -28.12 18.21 2.29
C LYS A 697 -28.25 18.74 0.87
N ILE A 698 -27.62 18.10 -0.11
CA ILE A 698 -27.81 18.46 -1.53
C ILE A 698 -29.22 18.05 -2.00
N LEU A 699 -29.72 16.89 -1.57
CA LEU A 699 -31.05 16.42 -1.92
C LEU A 699 -32.17 17.35 -1.39
N ASP A 700 -31.99 17.88 -0.18
CA ASP A 700 -32.91 18.79 0.52
C ASP A 700 -33.05 20.14 -0.20
N LEU A 701 -32.04 20.56 -0.99
CA LEU A 701 -32.11 21.79 -1.80
C LEU A 701 -33.19 21.72 -2.89
N ASN A 702 -33.67 20.51 -3.23
CA ASN A 702 -34.71 20.28 -4.23
C ASN A 702 -34.41 20.92 -5.60
N MET A 703 -33.14 20.96 -5.98
CA MET A 703 -32.67 21.56 -7.23
C MET A 703 -32.79 20.58 -8.40
N SER A 704 -32.96 21.13 -9.61
CA SER A 704 -32.78 20.37 -10.85
C SER A 704 -31.29 20.10 -11.10
N LEU A 705 -30.97 19.07 -11.91
CA LEU A 705 -29.59 18.79 -12.31
C LEU A 705 -28.94 19.99 -13.01
N ASP A 706 -29.70 20.69 -13.86
CA ASP A 706 -29.24 21.89 -14.56
C ASP A 706 -28.91 23.04 -13.60
N SER A 707 -29.75 23.24 -12.57
CA SER A 707 -29.52 24.25 -11.55
C SER A 707 -28.27 23.94 -10.70
N ILE A 708 -28.05 22.67 -10.35
CA ILE A 708 -26.84 22.23 -9.63
C ILE A 708 -25.59 22.50 -10.48
N ASN A 709 -25.64 22.09 -11.75
CA ASN A 709 -24.54 22.27 -12.69
C ASN A 709 -24.22 23.75 -12.94
N SER A 710 -25.23 24.57 -13.21
CA SER A 710 -25.06 26.00 -13.49
C SER A 710 -24.50 26.74 -12.27
N MET A 711 -25.05 26.49 -11.08
CA MET A 711 -24.57 27.10 -9.84
C MET A 711 -23.10 26.72 -9.54
N ALA A 712 -22.71 25.47 -9.81
CA ALA A 712 -21.32 25.07 -9.68
C ALA A 712 -20.42 25.74 -10.72
N ARG A 713 -20.83 25.82 -12.00
CA ARG A 713 -20.00 26.39 -13.08
C ARG A 713 -19.46 27.76 -12.74
N ASP A 714 -20.35 28.60 -12.23
CA ASP A 714 -20.05 30.00 -11.95
C ASP A 714 -18.91 30.15 -10.94
N TYR A 715 -18.56 29.09 -10.18
CA TYR A 715 -17.59 29.12 -9.10
C TYR A 715 -16.43 28.13 -9.24
N TYR A 716 -16.24 27.49 -10.41
CA TYR A 716 -15.15 26.53 -10.62
C TYR A 716 -13.75 27.07 -10.28
N PHE A 717 -13.46 28.34 -10.59
CA PHE A 717 -12.17 29.00 -10.29
C PHE A 717 -12.20 29.87 -9.01
N LYS A 718 -13.23 29.73 -8.17
CA LYS A 718 -13.39 30.50 -6.93
C LYS A 718 -14.08 29.68 -5.82
N ASP A 719 -13.63 28.46 -5.61
CA ASP A 719 -14.20 27.54 -4.62
C ASP A 719 -14.22 28.14 -3.21
N SER A 720 -13.17 28.88 -2.85
CA SER A 720 -13.01 29.49 -1.53
C SER A 720 -14.04 30.58 -1.27
N ILE A 721 -14.52 31.26 -2.33
CA ILE A 721 -15.63 32.21 -2.27
C ILE A 721 -16.93 31.44 -2.08
N ALA A 722 -17.16 30.38 -2.86
CA ALA A 722 -18.36 29.56 -2.76
C ALA A 722 -18.54 28.95 -1.35
N ARG A 723 -17.47 28.40 -0.77
CA ARG A 723 -17.48 27.81 0.59
C ARG A 723 -17.76 28.82 1.71
N LYS A 724 -17.46 30.10 1.47
CA LYS A 724 -17.72 31.20 2.42
C LYS A 724 -19.01 31.97 2.10
N SER A 725 -19.76 31.53 1.10
CA SER A 725 -20.99 32.19 0.68
C SER A 725 -22.05 32.18 1.79
N SER A 726 -22.83 33.25 1.85
CA SER A 726 -24.06 33.31 2.64
C SER A 726 -25.17 32.44 2.03
N ASP A 727 -25.12 32.16 0.72
CA ASP A 727 -26.00 31.19 0.06
C ASP A 727 -25.65 29.77 0.51
N VAL A 728 -26.58 29.15 1.23
CA VAL A 728 -26.44 27.80 1.78
C VAL A 728 -26.30 26.76 0.66
N SER A 729 -27.01 26.93 -0.45
CA SER A 729 -27.01 26.01 -1.59
C SER A 729 -25.62 25.94 -2.20
N LEU A 730 -25.04 27.11 -2.49
CA LEU A 730 -23.70 27.24 -3.04
C LEU A 730 -22.65 26.68 -2.05
N ARG A 731 -22.81 26.96 -0.75
CA ARG A 731 -21.90 26.44 0.27
C ARG A 731 -21.91 24.92 0.31
N TYR A 732 -23.08 24.26 0.26
CA TYR A 732 -23.17 22.80 0.23
C TYR A 732 -22.60 22.18 -1.04
N ILE A 733 -22.80 22.81 -2.21
CA ILE A 733 -22.23 22.33 -3.48
C ILE A 733 -20.69 22.29 -3.45
N TYR A 734 -20.04 23.12 -2.64
CA TYR A 734 -18.58 23.18 -2.50
C TYR A 734 -18.03 22.67 -1.17
N ASP A 735 -18.88 22.16 -0.29
CA ASP A 735 -18.48 21.67 1.02
C ASP A 735 -17.66 20.38 0.92
N TYR A 736 -16.62 20.22 1.74
CA TYR A 736 -15.73 19.06 1.68
C TYR A 736 -16.38 17.75 2.16
N ASP A 737 -17.46 17.82 2.92
CA ASP A 737 -18.15 16.65 3.46
C ASP A 737 -19.50 16.39 2.78
N LEU A 738 -20.09 17.39 2.12
CA LEU A 738 -21.45 17.31 1.56
C LEU A 738 -21.52 17.39 0.03
N SER A 739 -20.49 17.91 -0.63
CA SER A 739 -20.56 18.23 -2.06
C SER A 739 -20.61 17.01 -2.97
N PRO A 740 -21.18 17.16 -4.19
CA PRO A 740 -21.08 16.16 -5.25
C PRO A 740 -19.65 15.73 -5.60
N PHE A 741 -18.65 16.59 -5.35
CA PHE A 741 -17.24 16.30 -5.60
C PHE A 741 -16.61 15.40 -4.53
N TRP A 742 -17.01 15.53 -3.26
CA TRP A 742 -16.27 14.96 -2.13
C TRP A 742 -17.04 13.93 -1.30
N TYR A 743 -18.34 13.75 -1.53
CA TYR A 743 -19.18 12.89 -0.67
C TYR A 743 -18.71 11.42 -0.70
N ARG A 744 -18.43 10.83 0.48
CA ARG A 744 -17.89 9.46 0.64
C ARG A 744 -18.78 8.53 1.48
N GLN A 745 -19.86 9.07 2.04
CA GLN A 745 -20.63 8.42 3.09
C GLN A 745 -21.42 7.21 2.57
N TYR A 746 -21.55 7.04 1.25
CA TYR A 746 -22.06 5.81 0.63
C TYR A 746 -21.28 4.55 1.05
N TYR A 747 -19.98 4.68 1.31
CA TYR A 747 -19.05 3.54 1.47
C TYR A 747 -18.56 3.31 2.90
N LEU A 748 -19.06 4.07 3.87
CA LEU A 748 -18.71 3.84 5.27
C LEU A 748 -19.26 2.48 5.74
N LYS A 749 -18.53 1.82 6.65
CA LYS A 749 -19.08 0.66 7.40
C LYS A 749 -20.18 1.18 8.34
N GLU A 750 -21.09 0.33 8.81
CA GLU A 750 -22.22 0.70 9.71
C GLU A 750 -21.81 1.40 11.03
N LYS A 751 -20.52 1.61 11.27
CA LYS A 751 -19.99 2.29 12.46
C LYS A 751 -19.87 3.80 12.23
N GLN A 752 -20.26 4.55 13.26
CA GLN A 752 -19.94 5.95 13.52
C GLN A 752 -18.45 6.23 13.26
N LYS A 753 -18.15 7.10 12.29
CA LYS A 753 -16.83 7.68 12.11
C LYS A 753 -16.78 8.98 12.92
N MET A 754 -16.07 8.96 14.04
CA MET A 754 -15.76 10.17 14.81
C MET A 754 -14.60 10.88 14.13
N VAL A 755 -14.83 12.09 13.63
CA VAL A 755 -13.76 12.96 13.12
C VAL A 755 -13.46 13.99 14.21
N ALA A 756 -12.22 14.01 14.70
CA ALA A 756 -11.77 15.07 15.59
C ALA A 756 -11.52 16.33 14.75
N GLY A 757 -12.47 17.26 14.77
CA GLY A 757 -12.37 18.57 14.14
C GLY A 757 -11.86 19.63 15.11
N VAL A 758 -11.47 20.79 14.57
CA VAL A 758 -11.01 21.96 15.34
C VAL A 758 -12.08 22.46 16.34
N ASN A 759 -13.35 22.11 16.12
CA ASN A 759 -14.52 22.56 16.89
C ASN A 759 -15.22 21.46 17.72
N GLY A 760 -14.74 20.21 17.72
CA GLY A 760 -15.40 19.12 18.45
C GLY A 760 -15.27 17.76 17.77
N VAL A 761 -16.03 16.77 18.27
CA VAL A 761 -16.12 15.44 17.68
C VAL A 761 -17.35 15.35 16.79
N ASP A 762 -17.13 15.35 15.48
CA ASP A 762 -18.21 15.15 14.52
C ASP A 762 -18.44 13.67 14.29
N THR A 763 -19.70 13.25 14.39
CA THR A 763 -20.14 11.88 14.12
C THR A 763 -20.65 11.79 12.69
N VAL A 764 -19.96 11.02 11.86
CA VAL A 764 -20.36 10.76 10.47
C VAL A 764 -20.91 9.34 10.34
N TYR A 765 -22.10 9.20 9.76
CA TYR A 765 -22.77 7.92 9.51
C TYR A 765 -22.71 7.51 8.04
N LYS A 766 -22.81 6.20 7.78
CA LYS A 766 -23.10 5.68 6.46
C LYS A 766 -24.45 6.24 5.99
N THR A 767 -24.55 6.65 4.73
CA THR A 767 -25.80 7.11 4.14
C THR A 767 -26.87 6.02 4.23
N SER A 768 -28.07 6.36 4.69
CA SER A 768 -29.16 5.40 4.76
C SER A 768 -29.69 5.07 3.36
N GLU A 769 -30.20 3.86 3.18
CA GLU A 769 -30.81 3.46 1.91
C GLU A 769 -32.02 4.33 1.53
N ALA A 770 -32.74 4.88 2.50
CA ALA A 770 -33.85 5.81 2.26
C ALA A 770 -33.40 7.11 1.56
N VAL A 771 -32.20 7.61 1.85
CA VAL A 771 -31.62 8.75 1.14
C VAL A 771 -31.29 8.37 -0.30
N ILE A 772 -30.70 7.18 -0.51
CA ILE A 772 -30.43 6.66 -1.86
C ILE A 772 -31.74 6.56 -2.67
N ASP A 773 -32.78 5.97 -2.11
CA ASP A 773 -34.10 5.84 -2.75
C ASP A 773 -34.72 7.20 -3.08
N SER A 774 -34.53 8.18 -2.20
CA SER A 774 -35.02 9.54 -2.44
C SER A 774 -34.25 10.25 -3.56
N VAL A 775 -32.94 10.03 -3.70
CA VAL A 775 -32.15 10.52 -4.84
C VAL A 775 -32.62 9.85 -6.14
N LEU A 776 -32.78 8.53 -6.14
CA LEU A 776 -33.25 7.76 -7.30
C LEU A 776 -34.63 8.25 -7.78
N SER A 777 -35.56 8.42 -6.83
CA SER A 777 -36.91 8.91 -7.10
C SER A 777 -36.91 10.35 -7.62
N ARG A 778 -36.15 11.27 -6.98
CA ARG A 778 -36.04 12.68 -7.38
C ARG A 778 -35.63 12.84 -8.82
N TYR A 779 -34.59 12.12 -9.24
CA TYR A 779 -34.02 12.25 -10.58
C TYR A 779 -34.54 11.23 -11.57
N LYS A 780 -35.48 10.37 -11.16
CA LYS A 780 -36.12 9.32 -11.98
C LYS A 780 -35.06 8.42 -12.64
N VAL A 781 -34.21 7.82 -11.81
CA VAL A 781 -33.11 6.92 -12.18
C VAL A 781 -33.15 5.65 -11.31
N ASN A 782 -32.49 4.59 -11.76
CA ASN A 782 -32.40 3.31 -11.05
C ASN A 782 -31.03 3.11 -10.40
N HIS A 783 -30.00 3.78 -10.92
CA HIS A 783 -28.62 3.63 -10.46
C HIS A 783 -27.93 4.99 -10.31
N ILE A 784 -27.06 5.09 -9.31
CA ILE A 784 -26.08 6.16 -9.11
C ILE A 784 -24.70 5.56 -9.36
N VAL A 785 -23.92 6.14 -10.27
CA VAL A 785 -22.55 5.73 -10.56
C VAL A 785 -21.59 6.78 -10.01
N THR A 786 -20.64 6.35 -9.18
CA THR A 786 -19.63 7.23 -8.56
C THR A 786 -18.21 6.73 -8.76
N GLY A 787 -17.24 7.62 -8.56
CA GLY A 787 -15.81 7.33 -8.45
C GLY A 787 -15.31 7.67 -7.03
N HIS A 788 -14.20 8.41 -6.95
CA HIS A 788 -13.65 9.13 -5.78
C HIS A 788 -13.10 8.26 -4.64
N THR A 789 -13.75 7.14 -4.36
CA THR A 789 -13.48 6.29 -3.20
C THR A 789 -13.13 4.87 -3.61
N ILE A 790 -11.85 4.54 -3.52
CA ILE A 790 -11.38 3.15 -3.60
C ILE A 790 -12.05 2.32 -2.49
N VAL A 791 -12.84 1.34 -2.90
CA VAL A 791 -13.48 0.35 -2.02
C VAL A 791 -12.72 -0.97 -2.06
N GLY A 792 -12.60 -1.64 -0.91
CA GLY A 792 -11.94 -2.94 -0.83
C GLY A 792 -10.44 -2.83 -1.16
N GLN A 793 -9.95 -3.70 -2.05
CA GLN A 793 -8.57 -3.62 -2.55
C GLN A 793 -8.42 -2.65 -3.72
N GLY A 794 -9.53 -2.12 -4.27
CA GLY A 794 -9.54 -1.30 -5.48
C GLY A 794 -9.21 -2.10 -6.74
N ASP A 795 -9.44 -3.41 -6.72
CA ASP A 795 -9.14 -4.33 -7.80
C ASP A 795 -10.32 -4.55 -8.76
N ARG A 796 -11.52 -4.09 -8.38
CA ARG A 796 -12.77 -4.31 -9.11
C ARG A 796 -13.78 -3.19 -8.93
N ILE A 797 -14.73 -3.13 -9.85
CA ILE A 797 -15.97 -2.37 -9.70
C ILE A 797 -16.82 -2.99 -8.59
N THR A 798 -17.43 -2.15 -7.76
CA THR A 798 -18.24 -2.61 -6.63
C THR A 798 -19.67 -2.08 -6.68
N THR A 799 -20.62 -2.90 -6.23
CA THR A 799 -22.04 -2.54 -6.15
C THR A 799 -22.48 -2.44 -4.68
N HIS A 800 -23.36 -1.49 -4.40
CA HIS A 800 -23.82 -1.14 -3.06
C HIS A 800 -25.32 -0.87 -3.05
N TYR A 801 -25.95 -0.94 -1.87
CA TYR A 801 -27.39 -0.73 -1.68
C TYR A 801 -28.23 -1.54 -2.68
N ASN A 802 -28.00 -2.85 -2.74
CA ASN A 802 -28.66 -3.75 -3.69
C ASN A 802 -28.54 -3.29 -5.15
N CYS A 803 -27.31 -2.93 -5.57
CA CYS A 803 -26.97 -2.40 -6.90
C CYS A 803 -27.58 -1.03 -7.27
N LYS A 804 -28.14 -0.29 -6.31
CA LYS A 804 -28.57 1.11 -6.53
C LYS A 804 -27.39 2.06 -6.70
N VAL A 805 -26.24 1.74 -6.09
CA VAL A 805 -25.00 2.52 -6.22
C VAL A 805 -23.89 1.65 -6.79
N ILE A 806 -23.17 2.16 -7.79
CA ILE A 806 -22.08 1.48 -8.47
C ILE A 806 -20.83 2.36 -8.37
N ASN A 807 -19.75 1.82 -7.82
CA ASN A 807 -18.48 2.52 -7.69
C ASN A 807 -17.50 2.03 -8.76
N THR A 808 -16.96 2.97 -9.55
CA THR A 808 -16.04 2.72 -10.67
C THR A 808 -14.59 3.09 -10.37
N ASP A 809 -14.26 3.55 -9.16
CA ASP A 809 -12.89 3.90 -8.76
C ASP A 809 -12.09 2.63 -8.49
N THR A 810 -11.08 2.40 -9.34
CA THR A 810 -10.16 1.26 -9.26
C THR A 810 -8.71 1.74 -9.25
N ARG A 811 -7.78 0.89 -8.77
CA ARG A 811 -6.35 1.24 -8.67
C ARG A 811 -5.65 1.15 -10.02
N HIS A 812 -5.98 2.09 -10.91
CA HIS A 812 -5.41 2.18 -12.25
C HIS A 812 -3.87 2.23 -12.24
N ALA A 813 -3.29 3.03 -11.34
CA ALA A 813 -1.83 3.13 -11.16
C ALA A 813 -1.17 1.82 -10.71
N ALA A 814 -1.90 0.89 -10.09
CA ALA A 814 -1.42 -0.42 -9.69
C ALA A 814 -1.62 -1.49 -10.79
N GLY A 815 -2.12 -1.11 -11.97
CA GLY A 815 -2.46 -2.02 -13.06
C GLY A 815 -3.79 -2.75 -12.88
N LEU A 816 -4.56 -2.44 -11.83
CA LEU A 816 -5.84 -3.05 -11.52
C LEU A 816 -6.97 -2.21 -12.11
N SER A 817 -7.03 -2.20 -13.44
CA SER A 817 -7.89 -1.30 -14.20
C SER A 817 -9.14 -1.99 -14.73
N SER A 818 -10.31 -1.53 -14.28
CA SER A 818 -11.62 -1.98 -14.76
C SER A 818 -12.49 -0.80 -15.21
N ALA A 819 -13.50 -1.08 -16.04
CA ALA A 819 -14.51 -0.13 -16.49
C ALA A 819 -15.92 -0.74 -16.38
N LEU A 820 -16.94 0.12 -16.22
CA LEU A 820 -18.34 -0.30 -16.24
C LEU A 820 -18.84 -0.21 -17.68
N LEU A 821 -19.31 -1.33 -18.22
CA LEU A 821 -20.03 -1.39 -19.49
C LEU A 821 -21.52 -1.55 -19.19
N ILE A 822 -22.33 -0.59 -19.66
CA ILE A 822 -23.79 -0.65 -19.64
C ILE A 822 -24.26 -0.97 -21.06
N LYS A 823 -24.92 -2.12 -21.24
CA LYS A 823 -25.43 -2.58 -22.53
C LYS A 823 -26.72 -3.35 -22.32
N ASP A 824 -27.77 -3.05 -23.10
CA ASP A 824 -29.05 -3.78 -23.06
C ASP A 824 -29.68 -3.88 -21.65
N ASN A 825 -29.57 -2.81 -20.83
CA ASN A 825 -29.99 -2.75 -19.41
C ASN A 825 -29.19 -3.62 -18.45
N SER A 826 -28.15 -4.29 -18.92
CA SER A 826 -27.24 -5.07 -18.10
C SER A 826 -25.97 -4.28 -17.79
N LEU A 827 -25.42 -4.54 -16.61
CA LEU A 827 -24.22 -3.90 -16.07
C LEU A 827 -23.09 -4.94 -16.07
N TYR A 828 -21.97 -4.62 -16.69
CA TYR A 828 -20.81 -5.49 -16.77
C TYR A 828 -19.56 -4.77 -16.29
N GLU A 829 -18.73 -5.46 -15.54
CA GLU A 829 -17.32 -5.08 -15.36
C GLU A 829 -16.50 -5.63 -16.52
N VAL A 830 -15.67 -4.78 -17.11
CA VAL A 830 -14.74 -5.14 -18.20
C VAL A 830 -13.33 -4.63 -17.90
N GLY A 831 -12.31 -5.37 -18.34
CA GLY A 831 -10.90 -5.05 -18.12
C GLY A 831 -10.07 -5.13 -19.40
N ILE A 832 -8.75 -5.04 -19.27
CA ILE A 832 -7.80 -5.09 -20.40
C ILE A 832 -7.71 -6.51 -21.00
N ASP A 833 -7.70 -7.54 -20.15
CA ASP A 833 -7.45 -8.94 -20.55
C ASP A 833 -8.74 -9.79 -20.67
N THR A 834 -9.87 -9.15 -20.99
CA THR A 834 -11.19 -9.72 -21.34
C THR A 834 -11.61 -11.02 -20.62
N LEU A 835 -12.25 -10.84 -19.47
CA LEU A 835 -13.38 -11.65 -19.00
C LEU A 835 -14.43 -10.66 -18.50
N SER A 836 -15.54 -10.48 -19.23
CA SER A 836 -16.62 -9.61 -18.79
C SER A 836 -17.37 -10.27 -17.63
N ILE A 837 -17.53 -9.56 -16.51
CA ILE A 837 -18.25 -10.05 -15.34
C ILE A 837 -19.59 -9.32 -15.27
N GLN A 838 -20.70 -10.04 -15.35
CA GLN A 838 -22.03 -9.45 -15.19
C GLN A 838 -22.26 -9.09 -13.71
N LEU A 839 -22.54 -7.81 -13.44
CA LEU A 839 -22.74 -7.28 -12.09
C LEU A 839 -24.19 -7.42 -11.60
N LEU A 840 -25.15 -7.51 -12.53
CA LEU A 840 -26.58 -7.66 -12.22
C LEU A 840 -27.24 -8.68 -13.15
N TYR A 841 -27.87 -9.70 -12.57
CA TYR A 841 -28.67 -10.71 -13.29
C TYR A 841 -30.11 -10.21 -13.42
N GLN A 842 -30.54 -9.82 -14.62
CA GLN A 842 -31.96 -9.71 -14.91
C GLN A 842 -32.47 -11.10 -15.32
N SER A 843 -33.42 -11.66 -14.56
CA SER A 843 -34.18 -12.80 -15.06
C SER A 843 -34.92 -12.35 -16.33
N PRO A 844 -34.90 -13.15 -17.42
CA PRO A 844 -35.68 -12.82 -18.59
C PRO A 844 -37.14 -12.67 -18.17
N SER A 845 -37.73 -11.52 -18.46
CA SER A 845 -39.14 -11.26 -18.22
C SER A 845 -39.93 -12.41 -18.85
N LEU A 846 -40.60 -13.22 -18.03
CA LEU A 846 -41.70 -14.04 -18.47
C LEU A 846 -42.69 -13.08 -19.12
N THR A 847 -42.68 -13.05 -20.45
CA THR A 847 -43.73 -12.46 -21.25
C THR A 847 -45.02 -13.15 -20.81
N GLN A 848 -45.83 -12.43 -20.01
CA GLN A 848 -47.23 -12.78 -19.83
C GLN A 848 -47.87 -12.69 -21.21
N LYS A 849 -48.13 -13.85 -21.81
CA LYS A 849 -49.05 -14.03 -22.93
C LYS A 849 -50.48 -13.73 -22.49
#